data_AF-A0A197K1G9-F1
#
_entry.id   AF-A0A197K1G9-F1
#
_cell.length_a   1.000
_cell.length_b   1.000
_cell.length_c   1.000
_cell.angle_alpha   90.00
_cell.angle_beta   90.00
_cell.angle_gamma   90.00
#
_symmetry.space_group_name_H-M   'P 1'
#
loop_
_entity.id
_entity.type
_entity.pdbx_description
1 polymer ?
#
loop_
_entity_poly.entity_id
_entity_poly.type
_entity_poly.pdbx_seq_one_letter_code
_entity_poly.pdbx_strand_id
1 'polypeptide(L)'
;MSDNRPTLLCLVEGDPISKAFAMPVPFTGIIGQFRSTIHLSKPVWFKDLEAEDLTLWRVSIPVVPANKHKPVVLNEVGSPTELDPIDAASEVFPPRDKLPKKTIHVIIQRPPPVPVPTSRSAHARDASRSDVVTPVRLVAVPKDHIKQELAVILSGVQHHPATTTVDPKDVEASQKERLGPFFKRTLPYGKTPRDIKLVMLGLELDKQAKASDGKTTLRSIVEGDIGKLGHSVIAMVAPSGSGKTATVIDLATKHFVVYCVCYSTEATDSLEFGDPNFAQLAFDVEAMYATAARTPGIAHDLLEIESETHRLVGERVELEFLARLLFLQILLIRNPDLEPQQFFREQTTAAGTSTIRELVKVLKKYDSLAIQYMLDDVQTKLHAHLDPRCRGLVIALDEAQAAATNILAGKFISPSALAAYWNTRNPPSVLFDKNEIHRHHRRGFLTPLSATLSRMQATLVILGTAISLQDVDRVTINKILSDLVDMSGCEIPPSKRRKLSGRPQFSLGIVNLLFATGSIQDSKQNILESTVAKQIEGVKHDLRDRVRNILASDQTGEASRLLCRMVLAYQFQDAKISFSSSQQGDFVDRALCRLRVLLDGVHLFMEEPLVVEVVEEELKASNKDPSYVEYVNQLHRIVANLGASSAAKGAPLVLLVRRSLQRFNGVRLVDLPFLQDVVLPDWCVNLQLQIDDINTASGFGYKGSDAAADLAFLTDCPPSKMLVASSVTRADGIWFFPDKRYAGSLAIKLCSDYVPQQKHKENETSSDVRACFLKADGVKGNQALSNIQLAYEGTGTPSSLKGILRIHVEFPRVKGGTPVTYINKDPTSGVEDVMVYIDQSNMDSFFDEGIEAHRDDMVKLKGLIKYISAP
;
A
#
# COMPACT_ATOMS: atom_id res chain seq x y z
N MET A 1 -12.86 -5.90 23.73
CA MET A 1 -13.82 -5.27 24.67
C MET A 1 -15.16 -5.95 24.52
N SER A 2 -15.88 -6.19 25.61
CA SER A 2 -17.21 -6.83 25.63
C SER A 2 -18.26 -5.94 24.97
N ASP A 3 -18.98 -6.51 24.02
CA ASP A 3 -19.92 -5.85 23.13
C ASP A 3 -21.15 -5.29 23.88
N ASN A 4 -21.26 -3.96 23.97
CA ASN A 4 -22.31 -3.27 24.72
C ASN A 4 -23.59 -3.04 23.88
N ARG A 5 -23.73 -3.72 22.73
CA ARG A 5 -24.88 -3.60 21.83
C ARG A 5 -26.14 -4.25 22.43
N PRO A 6 -27.28 -3.53 22.55
CA PRO A 6 -28.55 -4.17 22.91
C PRO A 6 -29.04 -5.06 21.76
N THR A 7 -29.61 -6.20 22.14
CA THR A 7 -30.23 -7.15 21.21
C THR A 7 -31.74 -7.02 21.32
N LEU A 8 -32.39 -6.60 20.24
CA LEU A 8 -33.85 -6.51 20.16
C LEU A 8 -34.45 -7.84 19.71
N LEU A 9 -35.62 -8.17 20.21
CA LEU A 9 -36.44 -9.29 19.72
C LEU A 9 -37.44 -8.75 18.71
N CYS A 10 -37.35 -9.24 17.48
CA CYS A 10 -38.16 -8.84 16.34
C CYS A 10 -39.14 -9.95 15.95
N LEU A 11 -40.30 -9.58 15.42
CA LEU A 11 -41.32 -10.49 14.92
C LEU A 11 -41.94 -9.91 13.64
N VAL A 12 -42.24 -10.75 12.64
CA VAL A 12 -43.00 -10.32 11.46
C VAL A 12 -44.49 -10.33 11.80
N GLU A 13 -45.22 -9.30 11.38
CA GLU A 13 -46.67 -9.23 11.59
C GLU A 13 -47.37 -10.49 11.06
N GLY A 14 -48.28 -11.06 11.85
CA GLY A 14 -49.01 -12.28 11.54
C GLY A 14 -48.27 -13.58 11.90
N ASP A 15 -46.99 -13.53 12.26
CA ASP A 15 -46.27 -14.71 12.73
C ASP A 15 -46.53 -15.00 14.23
N PRO A 16 -46.49 -16.28 14.65
CA PRO A 16 -46.56 -16.63 16.07
C PRO A 16 -45.27 -16.21 16.79
N ILE A 17 -45.37 -15.86 18.08
CA ILE A 17 -44.23 -15.42 18.91
C ILE A 17 -43.05 -16.42 18.90
N SER A 18 -43.31 -17.72 18.71
CA SER A 18 -42.28 -18.75 18.53
C SER A 18 -41.31 -18.53 17.35
N LYS A 19 -41.68 -17.70 16.36
CA LYS A 19 -40.81 -17.30 15.25
C LYS A 19 -40.04 -16.00 15.49
N ALA A 20 -40.18 -15.39 16.67
CA ALA A 20 -39.41 -14.21 17.03
C ALA A 20 -37.91 -14.48 16.95
N PHE A 21 -37.14 -13.48 16.51
CA PHE A 21 -35.71 -13.60 16.31
C PHE A 21 -34.98 -12.41 16.93
N ALA A 22 -33.75 -12.67 17.38
CA ALA A 22 -32.90 -11.68 18.00
C ALA A 22 -32.10 -10.90 16.94
N MET A 23 -32.05 -9.58 17.07
CA MET A 23 -31.32 -8.69 16.17
C MET A 23 -30.45 -7.71 16.99
N PRO A 24 -29.11 -7.72 16.81
CA PRO A 24 -28.26 -6.70 17.39
C PRO A 24 -28.47 -5.36 16.67
N VAL A 25 -28.58 -4.28 17.44
CA VAL A 25 -28.72 -2.92 16.88
C VAL A 25 -27.40 -2.16 17.04
N PRO A 26 -26.85 -1.57 15.97
CA PRO A 26 -25.78 -0.59 16.12
C PRO A 26 -26.38 0.67 16.77
N PHE A 27 -26.07 0.91 18.05
CA PHE A 27 -26.63 2.02 18.82
C PHE A 27 -26.20 3.41 18.30
N THR A 28 -25.14 3.46 17.48
CA THR A 28 -24.68 4.66 16.75
C THR A 28 -25.32 4.80 15.36
N GLY A 29 -26.17 3.86 14.95
CA GLY A 29 -26.86 3.86 13.67
C GLY A 29 -28.28 4.41 13.75
N ILE A 30 -28.84 4.75 12.58
CA ILE A 30 -30.23 5.19 12.43
C ILE A 30 -31.16 3.98 12.19
N ILE A 31 -32.46 4.14 12.45
CA ILE A 31 -33.47 3.09 12.22
C ILE A 31 -33.46 2.59 10.76
N GLY A 32 -33.15 3.44 9.78
CA GLY A 32 -33.00 3.03 8.37
C GLY A 32 -31.90 1.97 8.15
N GLN A 33 -30.78 2.07 8.87
CA GLN A 33 -29.73 1.04 8.84
C GLN A 33 -30.19 -0.24 9.53
N PHE A 34 -30.96 -0.13 10.61
CA PHE A 34 -31.54 -1.28 11.30
C PHE A 34 -32.57 -2.01 10.43
N ARG A 35 -33.41 -1.27 9.69
CA ARG A 35 -34.35 -1.78 8.67
C ARG A 35 -33.62 -2.57 7.59
N SER A 36 -32.51 -2.02 7.08
CA SER A 36 -31.63 -2.70 6.13
C SER A 36 -31.00 -3.97 6.72
N THR A 37 -30.59 -3.92 7.99
CA THR A 37 -30.01 -5.07 8.70
C THR A 37 -31.02 -6.21 8.89
N ILE A 38 -32.28 -5.90 9.20
CA ILE A 38 -33.37 -6.87 9.31
C ILE A 38 -33.63 -7.57 7.97
N HIS A 39 -33.70 -6.81 6.89
CA HIS A 39 -33.89 -7.31 5.54
C HIS A 39 -32.75 -8.29 5.15
N LEU A 40 -31.50 -7.88 5.36
CA LEU A 40 -30.30 -8.68 5.08
C LEU A 40 -30.22 -9.96 5.94
N SER A 41 -30.73 -9.92 7.17
CA SER A 41 -30.66 -11.07 8.10
C SER A 41 -31.72 -12.14 7.82
N LYS A 42 -32.77 -11.83 7.05
CA LYS A 42 -33.88 -12.74 6.74
C LYS A 42 -34.26 -12.70 5.24
N PRO A 43 -33.34 -13.01 4.32
CA PRO A 43 -33.56 -12.84 2.87
C PRO A 43 -34.69 -13.71 2.32
N VAL A 44 -34.96 -14.87 2.93
CA VAL A 44 -36.08 -15.74 2.52
C VAL A 44 -37.43 -15.13 2.88
N TRP A 45 -37.51 -14.32 3.95
CA TRP A 45 -38.77 -13.77 4.45
C TRP A 45 -39.17 -12.48 3.73
N PHE A 46 -38.20 -11.79 3.11
CA PHE A 46 -38.39 -10.50 2.45
C PHE A 46 -37.90 -10.50 1.00
N LYS A 47 -37.85 -11.67 0.36
CA LYS A 47 -37.27 -11.91 -0.98
C LYS A 47 -37.81 -10.97 -2.07
N ASP A 48 -39.07 -10.55 -1.95
CA ASP A 48 -39.79 -9.77 -2.96
C ASP A 48 -40.08 -8.33 -2.52
N LEU A 49 -39.42 -7.86 -1.45
CA LEU A 49 -39.62 -6.52 -0.88
C LEU A 49 -38.27 -5.81 -0.77
N GLU A 50 -38.22 -4.51 -1.06
CA GLU A 50 -37.03 -3.72 -0.72
C GLU A 50 -37.01 -3.44 0.79
N ALA A 51 -35.84 -3.19 1.36
CA ALA A 51 -35.74 -2.86 2.78
C ALA A 51 -36.61 -1.64 3.14
N GLU A 52 -36.70 -0.67 2.23
CA GLU A 52 -37.46 0.57 2.35
C GLU A 52 -38.97 0.35 2.48
N ASP A 53 -39.49 -0.75 1.93
CA ASP A 53 -40.93 -1.09 1.96
C ASP A 53 -41.39 -1.70 3.29
N LEU A 54 -40.46 -2.01 4.20
CA LEU A 54 -40.78 -2.59 5.52
C LEU A 54 -41.11 -1.50 6.53
N THR A 55 -42.31 -1.51 7.11
CA THR A 55 -42.64 -0.62 8.23
C THR A 55 -42.24 -1.28 9.55
N LEU A 56 -41.47 -0.57 10.38
CA LEU A 56 -41.03 -1.06 11.69
C LEU A 56 -41.83 -0.39 12.81
N TRP A 57 -42.31 -1.20 13.74
CA TRP A 57 -43.14 -0.76 14.86
C TRP A 57 -42.48 -1.12 16.18
N ARG A 58 -42.23 -0.14 17.06
CA ARG A 58 -41.83 -0.39 18.44
C ARG A 58 -43.01 -0.88 19.24
N VAL A 59 -42.82 -2.00 19.93
CA VAL A 59 -43.84 -2.64 20.76
C VAL A 59 -43.25 -3.16 22.07
N SER A 60 -44.12 -3.58 23.00
CA SER A 60 -43.72 -4.24 24.24
C SER A 60 -44.66 -5.42 24.51
N ILE A 61 -44.34 -6.59 23.95
CA ILE A 61 -45.18 -7.79 24.06
C ILE A 61 -44.46 -8.88 24.88
N PRO A 62 -44.91 -9.20 26.11
CA PRO A 62 -44.28 -10.23 26.93
C PRO A 62 -44.37 -11.62 26.29
N VAL A 63 -43.25 -12.32 26.21
CA VAL A 63 -43.17 -13.71 25.73
C VAL A 63 -43.54 -14.65 26.87
N VAL A 64 -44.84 -14.97 26.98
CA VAL A 64 -45.37 -15.94 27.95
C VAL A 64 -45.78 -17.26 27.27
N PRO A 65 -45.66 -18.42 27.95
CA PRO A 65 -46.02 -19.72 27.38
C PRO A 65 -47.43 -19.79 26.76
N ALA A 66 -48.40 -19.10 27.37
CA ALA A 66 -49.80 -19.07 26.92
C ALA A 66 -50.01 -18.42 25.54
N ASN A 67 -49.06 -17.59 25.05
CA ASN A 67 -49.18 -16.85 23.79
C ASN A 67 -48.17 -17.29 22.72
N LYS A 68 -47.36 -18.33 22.98
CA LYS A 68 -46.23 -18.75 22.12
C LYS A 68 -46.64 -19.12 20.68
N HIS A 69 -47.87 -19.60 20.50
CA HIS A 69 -48.41 -20.05 19.22
C HIS A 69 -49.49 -19.12 18.64
N LYS A 70 -49.83 -18.02 19.32
CA LYS A 70 -50.79 -17.05 18.81
C LYS A 70 -50.10 -16.12 17.80
N PRO A 71 -50.63 -15.98 16.57
CA PRO A 71 -50.22 -14.92 15.65
C PRO A 71 -50.37 -13.55 16.31
N VAL A 72 -49.40 -12.65 16.08
CA VAL A 72 -49.48 -11.27 16.56
C VAL A 72 -49.87 -10.38 15.39
N VAL A 73 -51.06 -9.78 15.47
CA VAL A 73 -51.54 -8.78 14.51
C VAL A 73 -51.38 -7.40 15.13
N LEU A 74 -50.87 -6.42 14.37
CA LEU A 74 -50.50 -5.10 14.92
C LEU A 74 -51.68 -4.39 15.59
N ASN A 75 -52.90 -4.57 15.06
CA ASN A 75 -54.14 -3.99 15.59
C ASN A 75 -54.53 -4.50 16.98
N GLU A 76 -53.98 -5.63 17.43
CA GLU A 76 -54.24 -6.21 18.75
C GLU A 76 -53.18 -5.82 19.79
N VAL A 77 -52.16 -5.06 19.38
CA VAL A 77 -51.05 -4.63 20.25
C VAL A 77 -51.42 -3.32 20.93
N GLY A 78 -51.24 -3.26 22.26
CA GLY A 78 -51.39 -2.02 23.02
C GLY A 78 -50.28 -1.02 22.69
N SER A 79 -50.64 0.14 22.13
CA SER A 79 -49.74 1.28 21.85
C SER A 79 -48.48 1.01 21.01
N PRO A 80 -48.60 0.48 19.77
CA PRO A 80 -47.47 0.42 18.84
C PRO A 80 -47.04 1.82 18.43
N THR A 81 -45.73 2.09 18.36
CA THR A 81 -45.16 3.34 17.84
C THR A 81 -44.42 3.05 16.55
N GLU A 82 -44.77 3.71 15.45
CA GLU A 82 -44.01 3.60 14.20
C GLU A 82 -42.60 4.19 14.39
N LEU A 83 -41.58 3.54 13.82
CA LEU A 83 -40.19 3.96 13.89
C LEU A 83 -39.80 4.71 12.62
N ASP A 84 -39.41 5.98 12.75
CA ASP A 84 -38.97 6.79 11.62
C ASP A 84 -37.55 6.36 11.17
N PRO A 85 -37.30 6.10 9.86
CA PRO A 85 -35.97 5.76 9.36
C PRO A 85 -34.83 6.71 9.74
N ILE A 86 -35.10 8.00 10.02
CA ILE A 86 -34.06 8.97 10.38
C ILE A 86 -33.75 9.02 11.88
N ASP A 87 -34.58 8.40 12.73
CA ASP A 87 -34.36 8.42 14.17
C ASP A 87 -33.09 7.65 14.54
N ALA A 88 -32.35 8.17 15.52
CA ALA A 88 -31.23 7.44 16.10
C ALA A 88 -31.75 6.27 16.95
N ALA A 89 -31.19 5.08 16.79
CA ALA A 89 -31.62 3.91 17.56
C ALA A 89 -31.54 4.12 19.08
N SER A 90 -30.60 4.96 19.55
CA SER A 90 -30.43 5.35 20.95
C SER A 90 -31.53 6.25 21.51
N GLU A 91 -32.26 6.97 20.65
CA GLU A 91 -33.37 7.83 21.06
C GLU A 91 -34.66 7.02 21.22
N VAL A 92 -34.81 5.94 20.45
CA VAL A 92 -36.06 5.18 20.39
C VAL A 92 -36.08 3.93 21.27
N PHE A 93 -34.92 3.33 21.55
CA PHE A 93 -34.77 2.17 22.44
C PHE A 93 -33.93 2.51 23.67
N PRO A 94 -34.33 2.03 24.87
CA PRO A 94 -33.51 2.24 26.06
C PRO A 94 -32.20 1.43 26.00
N PRO A 95 -31.17 1.84 26.76
CA PRO A 95 -29.93 1.07 26.89
C PRO A 95 -30.17 -0.37 27.35
N ARG A 96 -29.24 -1.28 27.03
CA ARG A 96 -29.34 -2.74 27.28
C ARG A 96 -29.81 -3.09 28.69
N ASP A 97 -29.32 -2.38 29.70
CA ASP A 97 -29.60 -2.66 31.12
C ASP A 97 -31.04 -2.31 31.54
N LYS A 98 -31.72 -1.49 30.72
CA LYS A 98 -33.10 -1.04 30.93
C LYS A 98 -34.09 -1.64 29.92
N LEU A 99 -33.62 -2.48 29.00
CA LEU A 99 -34.45 -3.11 27.98
C LEU A 99 -35.22 -4.32 28.59
N PRO A 100 -36.57 -4.36 28.50
CA PRO A 100 -37.36 -5.47 29.06
C PRO A 100 -36.95 -6.84 28.51
N LYS A 101 -36.51 -7.74 29.40
CA LYS A 101 -36.13 -9.10 29.02
C LYS A 101 -37.38 -9.92 28.66
N LYS A 102 -37.24 -10.82 27.67
CA LYS A 102 -38.31 -11.72 27.20
C LYS A 102 -39.55 -10.98 26.68
N THR A 103 -39.33 -9.89 25.96
CA THR A 103 -40.38 -9.06 25.37
C THR A 103 -40.09 -8.92 23.87
N ILE A 104 -41.10 -8.95 22.99
CA ILE A 104 -40.94 -8.53 21.59
C ILE A 104 -40.85 -7.01 21.59
N HIS A 105 -39.81 -6.48 20.95
CA HIS A 105 -39.48 -5.07 20.92
C HIS A 105 -39.88 -4.41 19.60
N VAL A 106 -39.90 -5.18 18.51
CA VAL A 106 -40.18 -4.68 17.15
C VAL A 106 -41.10 -5.62 16.39
N ILE A 107 -42.16 -5.08 15.80
CA ILE A 107 -42.96 -5.75 14.75
C ILE A 107 -42.55 -5.22 13.38
N ILE A 108 -42.37 -6.12 12.43
CA ILE A 108 -42.05 -5.82 11.04
C ILE A 108 -43.31 -6.05 10.21
N GLN A 109 -43.88 -4.97 9.69
CA GLN A 109 -45.05 -4.99 8.83
C GLN A 109 -44.63 -4.97 7.36
N ARG A 110 -45.27 -5.83 6.55
CA ARG A 110 -45.09 -5.89 5.10
C ARG A 110 -46.12 -4.98 4.41
N PRO A 111 -45.82 -4.44 3.22
CA PRO A 111 -46.82 -3.68 2.46
C PRO A 111 -48.00 -4.59 2.05
N PRO A 112 -49.23 -4.05 1.95
CA PRO A 112 -50.39 -4.81 1.54
C PRO A 112 -50.25 -5.33 0.10
N PRO A 113 -50.68 -6.57 -0.21
CA PRO A 113 -50.61 -7.13 -1.55
C PRO A 113 -51.51 -6.35 -2.52
N VAL A 114 -50.99 -6.04 -3.72
CA VAL A 114 -51.71 -5.32 -4.77
C VAL A 114 -52.93 -6.13 -5.24
N PRO A 115 -54.16 -5.57 -5.30
CA PRO A 115 -55.34 -6.31 -5.75
C PRO A 115 -55.27 -6.60 -7.25
N VAL A 116 -55.32 -7.87 -7.64
CA VAL A 116 -55.48 -8.28 -9.05
C VAL A 116 -56.97 -8.15 -9.45
N PRO A 117 -57.31 -7.56 -10.62
CA PRO A 117 -58.70 -7.47 -11.06
C PRO A 117 -59.28 -8.87 -11.35
N THR A 118 -60.46 -9.14 -10.81
CA THR A 118 -61.17 -10.41 -10.92
C THR A 118 -61.94 -10.54 -12.23
N SER A 119 -61.70 -11.62 -12.99
CA SER A 119 -62.63 -12.12 -14.01
C SER A 119 -63.24 -13.45 -13.55
N ARG A 120 -64.57 -13.47 -13.47
CA ARG A 120 -65.44 -14.59 -13.07
C ARG A 120 -65.44 -15.73 -14.09
N SER A 121 -65.42 -16.98 -13.61
CA SER A 121 -66.46 -18.00 -13.86
C SER A 121 -66.06 -19.34 -13.24
N ALA A 122 -67.00 -19.96 -12.54
CA ALA A 122 -66.85 -21.15 -11.70
C ALA A 122 -66.83 -22.47 -12.50
N HIS A 123 -66.13 -23.50 -12.00
CA HIS A 123 -66.75 -24.69 -11.40
C HIS A 123 -65.72 -25.66 -10.77
N ALA A 124 -65.88 -25.81 -9.45
CA ALA A 124 -65.72 -26.98 -8.56
C ALA A 124 -64.60 -28.03 -8.73
N ARG A 125 -63.75 -28.10 -7.67
CA ARG A 125 -63.23 -29.26 -6.87
C ARG A 125 -62.59 -30.43 -7.64
N ASP A 126 -61.41 -30.96 -7.31
CA ASP A 126 -60.89 -31.28 -5.98
C ASP A 126 -59.40 -31.69 -6.04
N ALA A 127 -58.74 -31.60 -4.88
CA ALA A 127 -57.59 -32.36 -4.39
C ALA A 127 -56.20 -32.29 -5.06
N SER A 128 -55.29 -31.62 -4.32
CA SER A 128 -53.92 -32.05 -4.00
C SER A 128 -52.85 -32.09 -5.12
N ARG A 129 -51.91 -31.11 -5.09
CA ARG A 129 -50.47 -31.34 -4.87
C ARG A 129 -49.61 -30.08 -5.09
N SER A 130 -48.82 -29.78 -4.07
CA SER A 130 -47.54 -29.05 -4.04
C SER A 130 -47.44 -27.71 -4.79
N ASP A 131 -47.38 -26.63 -4.01
CA ASP A 131 -46.73 -25.37 -4.40
C ASP A 131 -45.22 -25.62 -4.58
N VAL A 132 -44.87 -26.15 -5.74
CA VAL A 132 -43.51 -26.07 -6.27
C VAL A 132 -43.37 -24.68 -6.85
N VAL A 133 -42.53 -23.86 -6.22
CA VAL A 133 -42.02 -22.60 -6.78
C VAL A 133 -41.44 -22.91 -8.16
N THR A 134 -42.10 -22.46 -9.22
CA THR A 134 -41.61 -22.60 -10.58
C THR A 134 -40.28 -21.84 -10.70
N PRO A 135 -39.16 -22.48 -11.09
CA PRO A 135 -37.90 -21.78 -11.27
C PRO A 135 -38.02 -20.76 -12.39
N VAL A 136 -37.41 -19.58 -12.20
CA VAL A 136 -37.27 -18.55 -13.26
C VAL A 136 -36.60 -19.22 -14.45
N ARG A 137 -37.31 -19.34 -15.57
CA ARG A 137 -36.81 -19.99 -16.77
C ARG A 137 -35.86 -19.03 -17.50
N LEU A 138 -34.57 -19.35 -17.53
CA LEU A 138 -33.57 -18.58 -18.26
C LEU A 138 -33.89 -18.58 -19.77
N VAL A 139 -33.62 -17.46 -20.41
CA VAL A 139 -33.84 -17.26 -21.85
C VAL A 139 -32.63 -17.80 -22.61
N ALA A 140 -32.85 -18.90 -23.34
CA ALA A 140 -31.89 -19.41 -24.31
C ALA A 140 -32.05 -18.65 -25.64
N VAL A 141 -30.93 -18.18 -26.20
CA VAL A 141 -30.93 -17.44 -27.48
C VAL A 141 -30.04 -18.18 -28.48
N PRO A 142 -30.58 -18.66 -29.62
CA PRO A 142 -29.78 -19.24 -30.67
C PRO A 142 -28.74 -18.26 -31.20
N LYS A 143 -27.54 -18.75 -31.54
CA LYS A 143 -26.42 -17.94 -32.02
C LYS A 143 -26.81 -16.96 -33.14
N ASP A 144 -27.67 -17.40 -34.06
CA ASP A 144 -28.11 -16.60 -35.22
C ASP A 144 -29.03 -15.43 -34.86
N HIS A 145 -29.68 -15.46 -33.68
CA HIS A 145 -30.58 -14.40 -33.19
C HIS A 145 -29.90 -13.42 -32.21
N ILE A 146 -28.65 -13.67 -31.81
CA ILE A 146 -27.91 -12.85 -30.83
C ILE A 146 -27.85 -11.38 -31.25
N LYS A 147 -27.65 -11.10 -32.54
CA LYS A 147 -27.57 -9.72 -33.05
C LYS A 147 -28.87 -8.94 -32.87
N GLN A 148 -30.00 -9.61 -33.06
CA GLN A 148 -31.33 -9.01 -32.88
C GLN A 148 -31.58 -8.75 -31.40
N GLU A 149 -31.25 -9.72 -30.55
CA GLU A 149 -31.42 -9.61 -29.11
C GLU A 149 -30.55 -8.49 -28.51
N LEU A 150 -29.28 -8.40 -28.93
CA LEU A 150 -28.40 -7.30 -28.55
C LEU A 150 -28.96 -5.94 -28.98
N ALA A 151 -29.59 -5.83 -30.15
CA ALA A 151 -30.24 -4.59 -30.56
C ALA A 151 -31.43 -4.23 -29.65
N VAL A 152 -32.21 -5.22 -29.21
CA VAL A 152 -33.30 -5.03 -28.23
C VAL A 152 -32.73 -4.53 -26.90
N ILE A 153 -31.68 -5.16 -26.37
CA ILE A 153 -31.02 -4.72 -25.12
C ILE A 153 -30.49 -3.29 -25.26
N LEU A 154 -29.77 -2.98 -26.34
CA LEU A 154 -29.20 -1.66 -26.58
C LEU A 154 -30.28 -0.58 -26.71
N SER A 155 -31.40 -0.88 -27.39
CA SER A 155 -32.52 0.08 -27.53
C SER A 155 -33.31 0.26 -26.23
N GLY A 156 -33.53 -0.80 -25.45
CA GLY A 156 -34.27 -0.74 -24.19
C GLY A 156 -33.58 0.11 -23.12
N VAL A 157 -32.24 0.12 -23.11
CA VAL A 157 -31.43 0.91 -22.16
C VAL A 157 -31.22 2.36 -22.64
N GLN A 158 -31.41 2.65 -23.94
CA GLN A 158 -31.32 4.02 -24.46
C GLN A 158 -32.37 4.98 -23.89
N HIS A 159 -33.49 4.48 -23.35
CA HIS A 159 -34.59 5.27 -22.77
C HIS A 159 -34.42 5.60 -21.28
N HIS A 160 -33.37 5.13 -20.62
CA HIS A 160 -33.02 5.61 -19.29
C HIS A 160 -32.24 6.94 -19.39
N PRO A 161 -32.39 7.86 -18.42
CA PRO A 161 -31.67 9.13 -18.40
C PRO A 161 -30.18 8.84 -18.17
N ALA A 162 -29.48 8.50 -19.24
CA ALA A 162 -28.05 8.31 -19.23
C ALA A 162 -27.40 9.70 -19.28
N THR A 163 -26.57 9.93 -18.26
CA THR A 163 -25.53 10.96 -18.17
C THR A 163 -26.02 12.38 -18.46
N THR A 164 -26.45 13.10 -17.42
CA THR A 164 -26.28 14.56 -17.41
C THR A 164 -24.79 14.84 -17.58
N THR A 165 -24.37 15.05 -18.82
CA THR A 165 -23.04 15.58 -19.12
C THR A 165 -22.96 16.93 -18.42
N VAL A 166 -22.22 16.98 -17.32
CA VAL A 166 -21.95 18.23 -16.60
C VAL A 166 -21.25 19.18 -17.58
N ASP A 167 -21.75 20.39 -17.76
CA ASP A 167 -21.11 21.38 -18.63
C ASP A 167 -19.68 21.65 -18.11
N PRO A 168 -18.63 21.48 -18.93
CA PRO A 168 -17.25 21.79 -18.55
C PRO A 168 -17.10 23.21 -17.96
N LYS A 169 -17.92 24.17 -18.40
CA LYS A 169 -17.94 25.54 -17.87
C LYS A 169 -18.45 25.60 -16.43
N ASP A 170 -19.44 24.78 -16.07
CA ASP A 170 -19.97 24.69 -14.71
C ASP A 170 -18.93 24.09 -13.76
N VAL A 171 -18.15 23.11 -14.24
CA VAL A 171 -17.02 22.55 -13.50
C VAL A 171 -15.94 23.59 -13.26
N GLU A 172 -15.52 24.30 -14.30
CA GLU A 172 -14.50 25.34 -14.18
C GLU A 172 -14.95 26.46 -13.24
N ALA A 173 -16.19 26.93 -13.36
CA ALA A 173 -16.75 27.95 -12.49
C ALA A 173 -16.80 27.49 -11.02
N SER A 174 -17.31 26.28 -10.76
CA SER A 174 -17.37 25.72 -9.41
C SER A 174 -15.97 25.51 -8.80
N GLN A 175 -14.97 25.15 -9.62
CA GLN A 175 -13.61 24.96 -9.13
C GLN A 175 -12.87 26.28 -8.90
N LYS A 176 -13.09 27.29 -9.74
CA LYS A 176 -12.58 28.66 -9.52
C LYS A 176 -13.11 29.23 -8.23
N GLU A 177 -14.41 29.06 -7.96
CA GLU A 177 -15.05 29.51 -6.73
C GLU A 177 -14.40 28.88 -5.48
N ARG A 178 -14.15 27.56 -5.52
CA ARG A 178 -13.66 26.81 -4.34
C ARG A 178 -12.15 26.89 -4.12
N LEU A 179 -11.36 26.79 -5.19
CA LEU A 179 -9.90 26.90 -5.09
C LEU A 179 -9.46 28.36 -4.92
N GLY A 180 -10.28 29.32 -5.35
CA GLY A 180 -9.99 30.75 -5.24
C GLY A 180 -8.58 31.09 -5.76
N PRO A 181 -7.68 31.65 -4.92
CA PRO A 181 -6.33 32.03 -5.32
C PRO A 181 -5.40 30.86 -5.64
N PHE A 182 -5.82 29.62 -5.39
CA PHE A 182 -5.09 28.40 -5.76
C PHE A 182 -5.55 27.82 -7.11
N PHE A 183 -6.57 28.40 -7.76
CA PHE A 183 -7.01 27.92 -9.06
C PHE A 183 -5.95 28.17 -10.13
N LYS A 184 -5.46 27.09 -10.75
CA LYS A 184 -4.50 27.14 -11.86
C LYS A 184 -5.09 26.61 -13.16
N ARG A 185 -5.80 25.48 -13.07
CA ARG A 185 -6.45 24.79 -14.18
C ARG A 185 -7.63 23.98 -13.66
N THR A 186 -8.55 23.63 -14.55
CA THR A 186 -9.65 22.71 -14.22
C THR A 186 -9.08 21.32 -13.92
N LEU A 187 -9.33 20.85 -12.70
CA LEU A 187 -8.99 19.51 -12.23
C LEU A 187 -10.14 18.54 -12.57
N PRO A 188 -9.88 17.23 -12.69
CA PRO A 188 -10.92 16.24 -12.91
C PRO A 188 -11.98 16.28 -11.80
N TYR A 189 -13.24 16.26 -12.19
CA TYR A 189 -14.37 16.31 -11.26
C TYR A 189 -14.93 14.92 -10.96
N GLY A 190 -15.64 14.81 -9.84
CA GLY A 190 -16.29 13.59 -9.36
C GLY A 190 -17.72 13.45 -9.89
N LYS A 191 -18.67 13.16 -8.99
CA LYS A 191 -20.08 12.95 -9.36
C LYS A 191 -20.77 14.26 -9.78
N THR A 192 -20.29 15.38 -9.27
CA THR A 192 -20.83 16.73 -9.52
C THR A 192 -19.68 17.70 -9.84
N PRO A 193 -19.97 18.90 -10.42
CA PRO A 193 -18.97 19.97 -10.58
C PRO A 193 -18.29 20.38 -9.26
N ARG A 194 -18.93 20.07 -8.13
CA ARG A 194 -18.48 20.37 -6.76
C ARG A 194 -17.62 19.28 -6.13
N ASP A 195 -17.28 18.23 -6.87
CA ASP A 195 -16.41 17.16 -6.42
C ASP A 195 -15.12 17.18 -7.24
N ILE A 196 -13.95 17.00 -6.62
CA ILE A 196 -12.71 16.75 -7.34
C ILE A 196 -12.35 15.28 -7.19
N LYS A 197 -11.95 14.64 -8.29
CA LYS A 197 -11.43 13.26 -8.30
C LYS A 197 -9.97 13.28 -8.74
N LEU A 198 -9.09 13.74 -7.85
CA LEU A 198 -7.67 13.96 -8.16
C LEU A 198 -6.94 12.71 -8.63
N VAL A 199 -7.43 11.53 -8.28
CA VAL A 199 -6.87 10.27 -8.78
C VAL A 199 -6.93 10.22 -10.31
N MET A 200 -7.94 10.83 -10.95
CA MET A 200 -8.09 10.96 -12.41
C MET A 200 -7.09 11.92 -13.06
N LEU A 201 -6.28 12.65 -12.28
CA LEU A 201 -5.26 13.55 -12.85
C LEU A 201 -4.16 12.78 -13.57
N GLY A 202 -4.08 11.45 -13.37
CA GLY A 202 -3.09 10.61 -14.00
C GLY A 202 -1.73 11.29 -13.97
N LEU A 203 -1.35 11.83 -12.80
CA LEU A 203 -0.18 12.69 -12.65
C LEU A 203 0.96 12.06 -13.46
N GLU A 204 1.39 12.77 -14.51
CA GLU A 204 2.55 12.42 -15.32
C GLU A 204 3.77 12.46 -14.39
N LEU A 205 3.93 11.41 -13.60
CA LEU A 205 5.24 11.02 -13.13
C LEU A 205 5.96 10.70 -14.44
N ASP A 206 6.96 11.52 -14.80
CA ASP A 206 7.78 11.51 -16.03
C ASP A 206 8.45 10.15 -16.38
N LYS A 207 8.00 9.02 -15.81
CA LYS A 207 8.54 7.68 -15.97
C LYS A 207 7.42 6.73 -16.42
N GLN A 208 7.42 6.33 -17.69
CA GLN A 208 6.57 5.24 -18.19
C GLN A 208 6.86 3.96 -17.41
N ALA A 209 5.82 3.22 -17.02
CA ALA A 209 5.97 1.91 -16.38
C ALA A 209 6.68 0.94 -17.34
N LYS A 210 7.78 0.34 -16.87
CA LYS A 210 8.60 -0.61 -17.62
C LYS A 210 8.37 -2.03 -17.13
N ALA A 211 8.45 -2.99 -18.03
CA ALA A 211 8.46 -4.42 -17.72
C ALA A 211 9.75 -4.80 -16.97
N SER A 212 9.79 -6.04 -16.47
CA SER A 212 10.93 -6.60 -15.73
C SER A 212 12.25 -6.61 -16.51
N ASP A 213 12.19 -6.50 -17.84
CA ASP A 213 13.34 -6.39 -18.73
C ASP A 213 13.98 -4.98 -18.75
N GLY A 214 13.33 -3.98 -18.12
CA GLY A 214 13.79 -2.59 -18.05
C GLY A 214 13.73 -1.82 -19.38
N LYS A 215 13.17 -2.42 -20.44
CA LYS A 215 13.18 -1.90 -21.82
C LYS A 215 11.77 -1.73 -22.38
N THR A 216 10.88 -2.67 -22.14
CA THR A 216 9.52 -2.69 -22.69
C THR A 216 8.59 -1.86 -21.80
N THR A 217 7.74 -1.01 -22.38
CA THR A 217 6.80 -0.17 -21.61
C THR A 217 5.39 -0.75 -21.64
N LEU A 218 4.57 -0.47 -20.62
CA LEU A 218 3.18 -0.94 -20.58
C LEU A 218 2.43 -0.58 -21.87
N ARG A 219 2.62 0.65 -22.34
CA ARG A 219 2.04 1.14 -23.59
C ARG A 219 2.46 0.29 -24.79
N SER A 220 3.74 -0.04 -24.92
CA SER A 220 4.23 -0.88 -26.02
C SER A 220 3.69 -2.31 -26.00
N ILE A 221 3.38 -2.86 -24.82
CA ILE A 221 2.74 -4.18 -24.72
C ILE A 221 1.31 -4.11 -25.25
N VAL A 222 0.54 -3.10 -24.81
CA VAL A 222 -0.84 -2.90 -25.25
C VAL A 222 -0.90 -2.62 -26.76
N GLU A 223 -0.02 -1.76 -27.27
CA GLU A 223 0.12 -1.50 -28.72
C GLU A 223 0.49 -2.78 -29.48
N GLY A 224 1.32 -3.64 -28.89
CA GLY A 224 1.68 -4.93 -29.44
C GLY A 224 0.53 -5.96 -29.46
N ASP A 225 -0.49 -5.83 -28.61
CA ASP A 225 -1.65 -6.72 -28.57
C ASP A 225 -2.74 -6.34 -29.59
N ILE A 226 -2.70 -5.13 -30.16
CA ILE A 226 -3.70 -4.65 -31.13
C ILE A 226 -3.75 -5.57 -32.35
N GLY A 227 -4.96 -5.98 -32.75
CA GLY A 227 -5.18 -6.84 -33.92
C GLY A 227 -4.85 -8.32 -33.71
N LYS A 228 -4.47 -8.74 -32.49
CA LYS A 228 -4.11 -10.13 -32.17
C LYS A 228 -5.24 -10.87 -31.48
N LEU A 229 -5.30 -12.19 -31.72
CA LEU A 229 -6.24 -13.09 -31.03
C LEU A 229 -5.78 -13.41 -29.59
N GLY A 230 -4.47 -13.44 -29.33
CA GLY A 230 -3.90 -13.65 -28.00
C GLY A 230 -3.48 -12.32 -27.38
N HIS A 231 -3.93 -12.07 -26.15
CA HIS A 231 -3.67 -10.84 -25.40
C HIS A 231 -2.79 -11.10 -24.18
N SER A 232 -2.03 -10.08 -23.78
CA SER A 232 -1.11 -10.16 -22.65
C SER A 232 -1.85 -10.06 -21.32
N VAL A 233 -1.39 -10.81 -20.32
CA VAL A 233 -1.76 -10.63 -18.90
C VAL A 233 -0.59 -9.97 -18.18
N ILE A 234 -0.83 -8.80 -17.62
CA ILE A 234 0.19 -7.92 -17.04
C ILE A 234 -0.13 -7.72 -15.57
N ALA A 235 0.78 -8.11 -14.68
CA ALA A 235 0.67 -7.80 -13.26
C ALA A 235 1.54 -6.58 -12.93
N MET A 236 0.90 -5.48 -12.52
CA MET A 236 1.56 -4.31 -11.97
C MET A 236 1.45 -4.36 -10.45
N VAL A 237 2.50 -4.91 -9.84
CA VAL A 237 2.57 -5.03 -8.39
C VAL A 237 3.49 -3.94 -7.86
N ALA A 238 2.91 -2.98 -7.15
CA ALA A 238 3.64 -1.82 -6.65
C ALA A 238 2.93 -1.23 -5.42
N PRO A 239 3.59 -0.40 -4.62
CA PRO A 239 3.03 0.20 -3.39
C PRO A 239 1.74 0.99 -3.63
N SER A 240 0.95 1.20 -2.58
CA SER A 240 -0.08 2.25 -2.63
C SER A 240 0.57 3.62 -2.85
N GLY A 241 -0.01 4.43 -3.73
CA GLY A 241 0.53 5.74 -4.10
C GLY A 241 1.71 5.73 -5.09
N SER A 242 2.13 4.57 -5.62
CA SER A 242 3.22 4.48 -6.60
C SER A 242 2.86 4.87 -8.04
N GLY A 243 1.65 5.40 -8.25
CA GLY A 243 1.17 5.78 -9.59
C GLY A 243 0.64 4.61 -10.45
N LYS A 244 0.29 3.45 -9.87
CA LYS A 244 -0.36 2.34 -10.60
C LYS A 244 -1.61 2.81 -11.35
N THR A 245 -2.56 3.37 -10.60
CA THR A 245 -3.78 3.95 -11.14
C THR A 245 -3.50 5.08 -12.13
N ALA A 246 -2.51 5.92 -11.85
CA ALA A 246 -2.09 6.99 -12.77
C ALA A 246 -1.57 6.44 -14.10
N THR A 247 -0.84 5.31 -14.08
CA THR A 247 -0.37 4.63 -15.29
C THR A 247 -1.53 4.08 -16.11
N VAL A 248 -2.57 3.55 -15.45
CA VAL A 248 -3.79 3.11 -16.14
C VAL A 248 -4.58 4.27 -16.71
N ILE A 249 -4.60 5.42 -16.04
CA ILE A 249 -5.20 6.64 -16.57
C ILE A 249 -4.41 7.18 -17.77
N ASP A 250 -3.08 7.16 -17.73
CA ASP A 250 -2.25 7.48 -18.89
C ASP A 250 -2.56 6.53 -20.06
N LEU A 251 -2.71 5.24 -19.79
CA LEU A 251 -3.11 4.27 -20.80
C LEU A 251 -4.50 4.60 -21.39
N ALA A 252 -5.42 5.08 -20.55
CA ALA A 252 -6.74 5.54 -20.95
C ALA A 252 -6.73 6.84 -21.78
N THR A 253 -5.58 7.50 -21.99
CA THR A 253 -5.48 8.61 -22.96
C THR A 253 -5.44 8.12 -24.40
N LYS A 254 -5.07 6.86 -24.64
CA LYS A 254 -4.90 6.28 -25.98
C LYS A 254 -5.70 5.01 -26.23
N HIS A 255 -5.97 4.21 -25.20
CA HIS A 255 -6.64 2.91 -25.31
C HIS A 255 -7.91 2.90 -24.45
N PHE A 256 -8.91 2.12 -24.83
CA PHE A 256 -10.15 2.00 -24.06
C PHE A 256 -9.93 1.05 -22.90
N VAL A 257 -10.01 1.57 -21.67
CA VAL A 257 -9.78 0.80 -20.45
C VAL A 257 -11.10 0.57 -19.73
N VAL A 258 -11.53 -0.69 -19.62
CA VAL A 258 -12.55 -1.13 -18.66
C VAL A 258 -11.88 -1.22 -17.30
N TYR A 259 -12.27 -0.35 -16.38
CA TYR A 259 -11.62 -0.15 -15.10
C TYR A 259 -12.52 -0.63 -13.95
N CYS A 260 -11.98 -1.55 -13.14
CA CYS A 260 -12.70 -2.15 -12.03
C CYS A 260 -11.86 -2.01 -10.76
N VAL A 261 -12.50 -1.70 -9.63
CA VAL A 261 -11.81 -1.65 -8.33
C VAL A 261 -12.28 -2.82 -7.50
N CYS A 262 -11.35 -3.74 -7.20
CA CYS A 262 -11.64 -4.90 -6.38
C CYS A 262 -11.90 -4.45 -4.93
N TYR A 263 -13.10 -4.71 -4.43
CA TYR A 263 -13.52 -4.31 -3.09
C TYR A 263 -14.57 -5.30 -2.53
N SER A 264 -14.56 -5.51 -1.21
CA SER A 264 -15.50 -6.37 -0.47
C SER A 264 -16.35 -5.52 0.48
N THR A 265 -17.62 -5.88 0.65
CA THR A 265 -18.59 -5.19 1.51
C THR A 265 -18.23 -5.18 3.00
N GLU A 266 -17.27 -5.99 3.43
CA GLU A 266 -16.78 -6.03 4.82
C GLU A 266 -15.66 -5.02 5.13
N ALA A 267 -15.06 -4.38 4.11
CA ALA A 267 -13.97 -3.44 4.30
C ALA A 267 -14.50 -2.06 4.74
N THR A 268 -14.31 -1.70 6.01
CA THR A 268 -14.80 -0.47 6.67
C THR A 268 -14.09 0.82 6.23
N ASP A 269 -13.12 0.77 5.32
CA ASP A 269 -12.40 1.96 4.90
C ASP A 269 -13.16 2.68 3.79
N SER A 270 -13.63 3.89 4.10
CA SER A 270 -14.25 4.79 3.13
C SER A 270 -13.22 5.22 2.09
N LEU A 271 -13.12 4.47 1.00
CA LEU A 271 -12.32 4.86 -0.16
C LEU A 271 -13.21 5.62 -1.13
N GLU A 272 -12.76 6.80 -1.56
CA GLU A 272 -13.32 7.64 -2.65
C GLU A 272 -13.43 6.92 -4.02
N PHE A 273 -13.23 5.60 -4.03
CA PHE A 273 -12.83 4.77 -5.16
C PHE A 273 -13.57 3.42 -5.23
N GLY A 274 -14.65 3.22 -4.46
CA GLY A 274 -15.43 1.99 -4.51
C GLY A 274 -16.10 1.78 -5.88
N ASP A 275 -15.98 0.56 -6.43
CA ASP A 275 -16.79 0.09 -7.55
C ASP A 275 -17.96 -0.72 -6.98
N PRO A 276 -19.18 -0.14 -6.87
CA PRO A 276 -20.30 -0.83 -6.26
C PRO A 276 -20.83 -1.98 -7.14
N ASN A 277 -20.55 -1.99 -8.44
CA ASN A 277 -20.91 -3.11 -9.31
C ASN A 277 -19.96 -4.29 -9.07
N PHE A 278 -18.67 -4.02 -8.86
CA PHE A 278 -17.72 -5.04 -8.42
C PHE A 278 -18.03 -5.54 -6.99
N ALA A 279 -18.44 -4.67 -6.07
CA ALA A 279 -18.87 -5.08 -4.73
C ALA A 279 -20.09 -6.03 -4.79
N GLN A 280 -21.04 -5.75 -5.69
CA GLN A 280 -22.17 -6.65 -5.93
C GLN A 280 -21.73 -7.96 -6.60
N LEU A 281 -20.77 -7.92 -7.53
CA LEU A 281 -20.16 -9.12 -8.09
C LEU A 281 -19.53 -9.98 -6.98
N ALA A 282 -18.76 -9.38 -6.08
CA ALA A 282 -18.14 -10.04 -4.92
C ALA A 282 -19.19 -10.74 -4.04
N PHE A 283 -20.27 -10.02 -3.71
CA PHE A 283 -21.39 -10.58 -2.96
C PHE A 283 -22.07 -11.75 -3.69
N ASP A 284 -22.34 -11.59 -5.00
CA ASP A 284 -22.99 -12.62 -5.81
C ASP A 284 -22.14 -13.90 -5.85
N VAL A 285 -20.81 -13.80 -6.04
CA VAL A 285 -19.92 -14.99 -6.10
C VAL A 285 -19.79 -15.69 -4.74
N GLU A 286 -19.84 -14.95 -3.64
CA GLU A 286 -19.85 -15.53 -2.30
C GLU A 286 -21.15 -16.29 -2.01
N ALA A 287 -22.29 -15.73 -2.41
CA ALA A 287 -23.59 -16.40 -2.32
C ALA A 287 -23.65 -17.67 -3.19
N MET A 288 -23.08 -17.62 -4.40
CA MET A 288 -22.98 -18.78 -5.31
C MET A 288 -22.12 -19.88 -4.69
N TYR A 289 -20.94 -19.55 -4.16
CA TYR A 289 -20.08 -20.51 -3.45
C TYR A 289 -20.81 -21.16 -2.26
N ALA A 290 -21.48 -20.35 -1.44
CA ALA A 290 -22.22 -20.85 -0.27
C ALA A 290 -23.37 -21.80 -0.67
N THR A 291 -23.96 -21.60 -1.85
CA THR A 291 -25.01 -22.47 -2.38
C THR A 291 -24.43 -23.78 -2.94
N ALA A 292 -23.38 -23.70 -3.75
CA ALA A 292 -22.69 -24.88 -4.30
C ALA A 292 -22.15 -25.79 -3.19
N ALA A 293 -21.62 -25.21 -2.11
CA ALA A 293 -21.13 -25.94 -0.95
C ALA A 293 -22.23 -26.64 -0.10
N ARG A 294 -23.52 -26.32 -0.30
CA ARG A 294 -24.65 -26.86 0.48
C ARG A 294 -25.46 -27.94 -0.25
N THR A 295 -25.19 -28.22 -1.53
CA THR A 295 -25.97 -29.16 -2.34
C THR A 295 -25.78 -30.61 -1.85
N PRO A 296 -26.85 -31.29 -1.36
CA PRO A 296 -26.77 -32.68 -0.91
C PRO A 296 -26.51 -33.62 -2.10
N GLY A 297 -25.45 -34.41 -2.05
CA GLY A 297 -25.04 -35.36 -3.10
C GLY A 297 -23.65 -35.10 -3.70
N ILE A 298 -23.16 -33.85 -3.64
CA ILE A 298 -21.80 -33.45 -4.08
C ILE A 298 -20.77 -33.58 -2.92
N ALA A 299 -21.21 -34.07 -1.76
CA ALA A 299 -20.43 -34.14 -0.52
C ALA A 299 -19.22 -35.10 -0.57
N HIS A 300 -18.94 -35.76 -1.69
CA HIS A 300 -17.86 -36.73 -1.82
C HIS A 300 -16.75 -36.42 -2.82
N ASP A 301 -16.80 -35.32 -3.59
CA ASP A 301 -15.66 -34.94 -4.42
C ASP A 301 -15.40 -33.43 -4.38
N LEU A 302 -14.41 -33.01 -3.57
CA LEU A 302 -13.98 -31.61 -3.45
C LEU A 302 -13.64 -30.99 -4.82
N LEU A 303 -13.23 -31.82 -5.79
CA LEU A 303 -12.88 -31.39 -7.14
C LEU A 303 -14.12 -31.09 -8.01
N GLU A 304 -15.23 -31.79 -7.81
CA GLU A 304 -16.50 -31.44 -8.46
C GLU A 304 -17.05 -30.13 -7.91
N ILE A 305 -16.96 -29.92 -6.59
CA ILE A 305 -17.32 -28.63 -5.96
C ILE A 305 -16.44 -27.51 -6.52
N GLU A 306 -15.11 -27.73 -6.60
CA GLU A 306 -14.16 -26.76 -7.15
C GLU A 306 -14.49 -26.42 -8.61
N SER A 307 -14.72 -27.44 -9.46
CA SER A 307 -15.03 -27.26 -10.89
C SER A 307 -16.35 -26.53 -11.10
N GLU A 308 -17.41 -26.94 -10.41
CA GLU A 308 -18.74 -26.34 -10.53
C GLU A 308 -18.74 -24.90 -10.00
N THR A 309 -18.04 -24.65 -8.89
CA THR A 309 -17.88 -23.30 -8.36
C THR A 309 -17.09 -22.43 -9.32
N HIS A 310 -15.99 -22.93 -9.90
CA HIS A 310 -15.22 -22.22 -10.92
C HIS A 310 -16.08 -21.85 -12.13
N ARG A 311 -16.96 -22.76 -12.56
CA ARG A 311 -17.91 -22.53 -13.67
C ARG A 311 -18.91 -21.43 -13.32
N LEU A 312 -19.64 -21.55 -12.22
CA LEU A 312 -20.66 -20.57 -11.79
C LEU A 312 -20.06 -19.18 -11.58
N VAL A 313 -18.87 -19.12 -10.96
CA VAL A 313 -18.14 -17.86 -10.75
C VAL A 313 -17.68 -17.27 -12.08
N GLY A 314 -17.18 -18.09 -13.00
CA GLY A 314 -16.80 -17.67 -14.35
C GLY A 314 -17.98 -17.07 -15.12
N GLU A 315 -19.14 -17.73 -15.11
CA GLU A 315 -20.37 -17.25 -15.77
C GLU A 315 -20.82 -15.89 -15.24
N ARG A 316 -20.73 -15.68 -13.92
CA ARG A 316 -21.08 -14.39 -13.30
C ARG A 316 -20.07 -13.28 -13.66
N VAL A 317 -18.79 -13.62 -13.79
CA VAL A 317 -17.75 -12.69 -14.26
C VAL A 317 -17.96 -12.34 -15.74
N GLU A 318 -18.23 -13.31 -16.61
CA GLU A 318 -18.54 -13.08 -18.03
C GLU A 318 -19.70 -12.09 -18.19
N LEU A 319 -20.77 -12.28 -17.41
CA LEU A 319 -21.93 -11.38 -17.41
C LEU A 319 -21.57 -9.95 -16.99
N GLU A 320 -20.76 -9.77 -15.93
CA GLU A 320 -20.31 -8.44 -15.47
C GLU A 320 -19.57 -7.69 -16.57
N PHE A 321 -18.63 -8.38 -17.21
CA PHE A 321 -17.76 -7.76 -18.21
C PHE A 321 -18.48 -7.57 -19.54
N LEU A 322 -19.43 -8.43 -19.91
CA LEU A 322 -20.37 -8.17 -21.00
C LEU A 322 -21.13 -6.87 -20.78
N ALA A 323 -21.66 -6.63 -19.57
CA ALA A 323 -22.36 -5.38 -19.25
C ALA A 323 -21.46 -4.15 -19.45
N ARG A 324 -20.19 -4.22 -19.04
CA ARG A 324 -19.21 -3.12 -19.20
C ARG A 324 -18.85 -2.88 -20.67
N LEU A 325 -18.73 -3.93 -21.48
CA LEU A 325 -18.48 -3.81 -22.92
C LEU A 325 -19.71 -3.28 -23.68
N LEU A 326 -20.92 -3.69 -23.28
CA LEU A 326 -22.15 -3.11 -23.81
C LEU A 326 -22.28 -1.62 -23.47
N PHE A 327 -21.87 -1.21 -22.26
CA PHE A 327 -21.82 0.20 -21.89
C PHE A 327 -20.89 1.01 -22.80
N LEU A 328 -19.69 0.50 -23.09
CA LEU A 328 -18.79 1.11 -24.09
C LEU A 328 -19.47 1.20 -25.46
N GLN A 329 -20.12 0.13 -25.91
CA GLN A 329 -20.81 0.11 -27.19
C GLN A 329 -21.97 1.12 -27.27
N ILE A 330 -22.75 1.28 -26.20
CA ILE A 330 -23.80 2.31 -26.10
C ILE A 330 -23.20 3.71 -26.28
N LEU A 331 -22.08 3.99 -25.62
CA LEU A 331 -21.42 5.29 -25.73
C LEU A 331 -20.85 5.53 -27.14
N LEU A 332 -20.28 4.51 -27.77
CA LEU A 332 -19.80 4.58 -29.17
C LEU A 332 -20.95 4.77 -30.18
N ILE A 333 -22.11 4.16 -29.95
CA ILE A 333 -23.30 4.36 -30.79
C ILE A 333 -23.79 5.81 -30.68
N ARG A 334 -23.75 6.39 -29.48
CA ARG A 334 -24.18 7.78 -29.24
C ARG A 334 -23.16 8.81 -29.72
N ASN A 335 -21.88 8.50 -29.57
CA ASN A 335 -20.77 9.33 -29.99
C ASN A 335 -19.71 8.45 -30.69
N PRO A 336 -19.74 8.37 -32.03
CA PRO A 336 -18.74 7.61 -32.81
C PRO A 336 -17.30 8.10 -32.64
N ASP A 337 -17.12 9.33 -32.17
CA ASP A 337 -15.83 9.98 -31.91
C ASP A 337 -15.49 9.98 -30.41
N LEU A 338 -16.10 9.08 -29.62
CA LEU A 338 -15.80 8.92 -28.20
C LEU A 338 -14.30 8.70 -27.99
N GLU A 339 -13.68 9.59 -27.22
CA GLU A 339 -12.27 9.45 -26.86
C GLU A 339 -12.09 8.45 -25.70
N PRO A 340 -10.98 7.70 -25.64
CA PRO A 340 -10.81 6.65 -24.63
C PRO A 340 -10.84 7.19 -23.20
N GLN A 341 -10.32 8.41 -23.00
CA GLN A 341 -10.33 9.08 -21.70
C GLN A 341 -11.75 9.52 -21.29
N GLN A 342 -12.64 9.75 -22.26
CA GLN A 342 -14.04 10.05 -21.99
C GLN A 342 -14.75 8.79 -21.49
N PHE A 343 -14.56 7.64 -22.16
CA PHE A 343 -15.07 6.36 -21.68
C PHE A 343 -14.58 6.02 -20.26
N PHE A 344 -13.30 6.22 -19.99
CA PHE A 344 -12.71 6.00 -18.67
C PHE A 344 -13.40 6.83 -17.58
N ARG A 345 -13.74 8.10 -17.88
CA ARG A 345 -14.49 8.94 -16.95
C ARG A 345 -15.92 8.45 -16.77
N GLU A 346 -16.64 8.26 -17.88
CA GLU A 346 -18.07 7.95 -17.89
C GLU A 346 -18.41 6.70 -17.07
N GLN A 347 -17.63 5.63 -17.18
CA GLN A 347 -17.90 4.39 -16.42
C GLN A 347 -17.77 4.58 -14.89
N THR A 348 -16.99 5.58 -14.44
CA THR A 348 -16.78 5.85 -13.01
C THR A 348 -17.74 6.89 -12.44
N THR A 349 -18.63 7.44 -13.27
CA THR A 349 -19.71 8.33 -12.83
C THR A 349 -20.83 7.53 -12.18
N ALA A 350 -21.67 8.19 -11.37
CA ALA A 350 -22.86 7.56 -10.80
C ALA A 350 -23.82 7.04 -11.89
N ALA A 351 -23.99 7.80 -12.98
CA ALA A 351 -24.85 7.43 -14.10
C ALA A 351 -24.30 6.23 -14.88
N GLY A 352 -22.99 6.23 -15.19
CA GLY A 352 -22.35 5.08 -15.86
C GLY A 352 -22.41 3.82 -15.00
N THR A 353 -22.10 3.94 -13.71
CA THR A 353 -22.21 2.85 -12.74
C THR A 353 -23.64 2.30 -12.68
N SER A 354 -24.66 3.16 -12.63
CA SER A 354 -26.07 2.76 -12.65
C SER A 354 -26.45 2.06 -13.95
N THR A 355 -25.96 2.55 -15.09
CA THR A 355 -26.25 1.96 -16.40
C THR A 355 -25.66 0.54 -16.51
N ILE A 356 -24.41 0.36 -16.08
CA ILE A 356 -23.77 -0.96 -16.01
C ILE A 356 -24.58 -1.91 -15.11
N ARG A 357 -25.07 -1.42 -13.97
CA ARG A 357 -25.90 -2.21 -13.05
C ARG A 357 -27.21 -2.66 -13.70
N GLU A 358 -27.90 -1.78 -14.42
CA GLU A 358 -29.12 -2.13 -15.13
C GLU A 358 -28.86 -3.14 -16.26
N LEU A 359 -27.75 -2.98 -16.99
CA LEU A 359 -27.31 -3.99 -17.97
C LEU A 359 -27.09 -5.35 -17.31
N VAL A 360 -26.42 -5.41 -16.15
CA VAL A 360 -26.27 -6.66 -15.38
C VAL A 360 -27.64 -7.26 -15.03
N LYS A 361 -28.61 -6.45 -14.57
CA LYS A 361 -29.97 -6.94 -14.26
C LYS A 361 -30.70 -7.50 -15.49
N VAL A 362 -30.56 -6.84 -16.64
CA VAL A 362 -31.14 -7.32 -17.91
C VAL A 362 -30.49 -8.65 -18.32
N LEU A 363 -29.16 -8.72 -18.26
CA LEU A 363 -28.39 -9.88 -18.67
C LEU A 363 -28.62 -11.12 -17.78
N LYS A 364 -28.97 -10.94 -16.50
CA LYS A 364 -29.30 -12.04 -15.56
C LYS A 364 -30.47 -12.93 -16.02
N LYS A 365 -31.23 -12.52 -17.04
CA LYS A 365 -32.34 -13.30 -17.61
C LYS A 365 -31.89 -14.36 -18.62
N TYR A 366 -30.67 -14.26 -19.15
CA TYR A 366 -30.17 -15.15 -20.19
C TYR A 366 -29.34 -16.30 -19.59
N ASP A 367 -29.30 -17.43 -20.30
CA ASP A 367 -28.40 -18.54 -19.93
C ASP A 367 -26.93 -18.24 -20.27
N SER A 368 -26.01 -19.03 -19.70
CA SER A 368 -24.58 -18.77 -19.87
C SER A 368 -24.09 -18.91 -21.31
N LEU A 369 -24.71 -19.79 -22.10
CA LEU A 369 -24.37 -19.96 -23.51
C LEU A 369 -24.75 -18.73 -24.33
N ALA A 370 -25.93 -18.14 -24.08
CA ALA A 370 -26.35 -16.89 -24.69
C ALA A 370 -25.42 -15.74 -24.29
N ILE A 371 -25.01 -15.66 -23.02
CA ILE A 371 -24.03 -14.65 -22.55
C ILE A 371 -22.70 -14.78 -23.29
N GLN A 372 -22.19 -16.00 -23.48
CA GLN A 372 -20.95 -16.23 -24.23
C GLN A 372 -21.07 -15.79 -25.70
N TYR A 373 -22.17 -16.14 -26.38
CA TYR A 373 -22.38 -15.69 -27.75
C TYR A 373 -22.54 -14.16 -27.87
N MET A 374 -23.19 -13.53 -26.88
CA MET A 374 -23.28 -12.06 -26.82
C MET A 374 -21.89 -11.43 -26.63
N LEU A 375 -21.06 -12.00 -25.74
CA LEU A 375 -19.71 -11.53 -25.48
C LEU A 375 -18.84 -11.62 -26.74
N ASP A 376 -18.87 -12.75 -27.45
CA ASP A 376 -18.15 -12.96 -28.71
C ASP A 376 -18.55 -11.92 -29.78
N ASP A 377 -19.85 -11.67 -29.96
CA ASP A 377 -20.35 -10.70 -30.95
C ASP A 377 -19.95 -9.26 -30.58
N VAL A 378 -20.08 -8.89 -29.30
CA VAL A 378 -19.69 -7.55 -28.81
C VAL A 378 -18.18 -7.33 -28.95
N GLN A 379 -17.35 -8.31 -28.56
CA GLN A 379 -15.89 -8.23 -28.71
C GLN A 379 -15.49 -8.10 -30.18
N THR A 380 -16.10 -8.89 -31.07
CA THR A 380 -15.84 -8.81 -32.50
C THR A 380 -16.17 -7.42 -33.07
N LYS A 381 -17.30 -6.84 -32.65
CA LYS A 381 -17.71 -5.49 -33.07
C LYS A 381 -16.78 -4.40 -32.53
N LEU A 382 -16.39 -4.49 -31.26
CA LEU A 382 -15.44 -3.55 -30.66
C LEU A 382 -14.08 -3.65 -31.34
N HIS A 383 -13.57 -4.86 -31.58
CA HIS A 383 -12.32 -5.07 -32.31
C HIS A 383 -12.35 -4.42 -33.69
N ALA A 384 -13.42 -4.65 -34.47
CA ALA A 384 -13.58 -4.05 -35.80
C ALA A 384 -13.65 -2.50 -35.76
N HIS A 385 -14.10 -1.92 -34.65
CA HIS A 385 -14.15 -0.47 -34.46
C HIS A 385 -12.81 0.13 -33.98
N LEU A 386 -12.06 -0.59 -33.14
CA LEU A 386 -10.88 -0.09 -32.44
C LEU A 386 -9.57 -0.30 -33.23
N ASP A 387 -9.44 -1.44 -33.92
CA ASP A 387 -8.22 -1.83 -34.64
C ASP A 387 -7.83 -0.82 -35.75
N PRO A 388 -8.76 -0.34 -36.62
CA PRO A 388 -8.41 0.66 -37.64
C PRO A 388 -7.94 2.00 -37.07
N ARG A 389 -8.21 2.27 -35.78
CA ARG A 389 -7.82 3.50 -35.07
C ARG A 389 -6.53 3.30 -34.25
N CYS A 390 -5.89 2.13 -34.34
CA CYS A 390 -4.77 1.72 -33.50
C CYS A 390 -5.08 1.90 -32.00
N ARG A 391 -6.31 1.59 -31.59
CA ARG A 391 -6.75 1.65 -30.19
C ARG A 391 -6.89 0.23 -29.64
N GLY A 392 -6.45 0.03 -28.40
CA GLY A 392 -6.52 -1.27 -27.71
C GLY A 392 -7.71 -1.32 -26.77
N LEU A 393 -8.16 -2.53 -26.43
CA LEU A 393 -9.11 -2.78 -25.35
C LEU A 393 -8.37 -3.38 -24.16
N VAL A 394 -8.51 -2.76 -23.00
CA VAL A 394 -7.79 -3.13 -21.78
C VAL A 394 -8.78 -3.37 -20.65
N ILE A 395 -8.59 -4.42 -19.87
CA ILE A 395 -9.29 -4.66 -18.62
C ILE A 395 -8.32 -4.41 -17.48
N ALA A 396 -8.56 -3.40 -16.66
CA ALA A 396 -7.71 -3.05 -15.52
C ALA A 396 -8.42 -3.35 -14.20
N LEU A 397 -7.84 -4.26 -13.40
CA LEU A 397 -8.29 -4.60 -12.06
C LEU A 397 -7.44 -3.84 -11.03
N ASP A 398 -7.98 -2.82 -10.38
CA ASP A 398 -7.32 -2.11 -9.28
C ASP A 398 -7.60 -2.75 -7.93
N GLU A 399 -6.66 -2.57 -6.99
CA GLU A 399 -6.68 -3.17 -5.66
C GLU A 399 -6.92 -4.69 -5.68
N ALA A 400 -6.35 -5.39 -6.66
CA ALA A 400 -6.58 -6.80 -6.94
C ALA A 400 -6.29 -7.72 -5.73
N GLN A 401 -5.44 -7.29 -4.79
CA GLN A 401 -5.21 -8.01 -3.55
C GLN A 401 -6.49 -8.19 -2.72
N ALA A 402 -7.44 -7.24 -2.77
CA ALA A 402 -8.73 -7.39 -2.10
C ALA A 402 -9.53 -8.60 -2.63
N ALA A 403 -9.48 -8.85 -3.95
CA ALA A 403 -10.08 -10.05 -4.54
C ALA A 403 -9.31 -11.33 -4.18
N ALA A 404 -8.02 -11.23 -3.84
CA ALA A 404 -7.23 -12.38 -3.41
C ALA A 404 -7.44 -12.73 -1.93
N THR A 405 -7.54 -11.71 -1.06
CA THR A 405 -7.49 -11.89 0.40
C THR A 405 -8.84 -11.74 1.09
N ASN A 406 -9.80 -11.02 0.49
CA ASN A 406 -11.05 -10.67 1.17
C ASN A 406 -12.27 -11.37 0.56
N ILE A 407 -12.20 -11.79 -0.71
CA ILE A 407 -13.32 -12.44 -1.41
C ILE A 407 -13.00 -13.91 -1.61
N LEU A 408 -13.83 -14.79 -1.05
CA LEU A 408 -13.63 -16.25 -1.11
C LEU A 408 -12.21 -16.66 -0.68
N ALA A 409 -11.68 -15.99 0.35
CA ALA A 409 -10.32 -16.17 0.82
C ALA A 409 -10.01 -17.63 1.18
N GLY A 410 -9.04 -18.19 0.47
CA GLY A 410 -8.58 -19.56 0.65
C GLY A 410 -9.64 -20.63 0.32
N LYS A 411 -10.65 -20.31 -0.49
CA LYS A 411 -11.70 -21.24 -0.89
C LYS A 411 -11.36 -22.03 -2.15
N PHE A 412 -10.56 -21.46 -3.05
CA PHE A 412 -10.15 -22.10 -4.31
C PHE A 412 -8.80 -22.80 -4.20
N ILE A 413 -8.52 -23.70 -5.14
CA ILE A 413 -7.28 -24.44 -5.29
C ILE A 413 -6.44 -23.81 -6.40
N SER A 414 -5.13 -23.69 -6.18
CA SER A 414 -4.24 -23.16 -7.21
C SER A 414 -4.21 -24.05 -8.47
N PRO A 415 -4.23 -23.47 -9.69
CA PRO A 415 -4.18 -24.25 -10.94
C PRO A 415 -2.96 -25.19 -11.04
N SER A 416 -1.81 -24.76 -10.50
CA SER A 416 -0.60 -25.58 -10.45
C SER A 416 -0.76 -26.82 -9.56
N ALA A 417 -1.49 -26.70 -8.45
CA ALA A 417 -1.76 -27.83 -7.55
C ALA A 417 -2.79 -28.79 -8.16
N LEU A 418 -3.82 -28.29 -8.85
CA LEU A 418 -4.75 -29.10 -9.62
C LEU A 418 -4.05 -29.86 -10.75
N ALA A 419 -3.19 -29.17 -11.52
CA ALA A 419 -2.41 -29.78 -12.59
C ALA A 419 -1.44 -30.85 -12.05
N ALA A 420 -0.76 -30.57 -10.93
CA ALA A 420 0.09 -31.55 -10.27
C ALA A 420 -0.72 -32.78 -9.82
N TYR A 421 -1.88 -32.56 -9.20
CA TYR A 421 -2.78 -33.61 -8.76
C TYR A 421 -3.24 -34.51 -9.92
N TRP A 422 -3.65 -33.95 -11.06
CA TRP A 422 -4.08 -34.72 -12.25
C TRP A 422 -2.94 -35.44 -12.97
N ASN A 423 -1.73 -34.86 -12.96
CA ASN A 423 -0.57 -35.45 -13.63
C ASN A 423 0.09 -36.58 -12.83
N THR A 424 -0.18 -36.69 -11.52
CA THR A 424 0.31 -37.79 -10.68
C THR A 424 -0.74 -38.89 -10.53
N ARG A 425 -0.38 -40.16 -10.78
CA ARG A 425 -1.25 -41.34 -10.57
C ARG A 425 -1.45 -41.69 -9.06
N ASN A 426 -1.67 -40.69 -8.19
CA ASN A 426 -1.68 -40.64 -6.69
C ASN A 426 -0.32 -40.44 -6.00
N PRO A 427 -0.22 -39.60 -4.92
CA PRO A 427 -1.15 -39.57 -3.78
C PRO A 427 -1.76 -38.20 -3.36
N PRO A 428 -2.84 -38.24 -2.54
CA PRO A 428 -3.48 -37.09 -1.89
C PRO A 428 -2.56 -36.20 -1.05
N SER A 429 -1.38 -36.68 -0.65
CA SER A 429 -0.47 -35.95 0.26
C SER A 429 0.14 -34.67 -0.33
N VAL A 430 0.15 -34.53 -1.66
CA VAL A 430 0.62 -33.32 -2.34
C VAL A 430 -0.38 -32.17 -2.16
N LEU A 431 -1.68 -32.50 -2.19
CA LEU A 431 -2.74 -31.49 -2.10
C LEU A 431 -3.28 -31.36 -0.67
N PHE A 432 -3.32 -32.47 0.07
CA PHE A 432 -3.94 -32.59 1.38
C PHE A 432 -2.91 -32.86 2.50
N ASP A 433 -3.04 -32.12 3.59
CA ASP A 433 -2.51 -32.48 4.91
C ASP A 433 -3.68 -32.81 5.83
N LYS A 434 -3.72 -34.03 6.40
CA LYS A 434 -4.79 -34.48 7.31
C LYS A 434 -6.22 -34.20 6.78
N ASN A 435 -6.45 -34.47 5.50
CA ASN A 435 -7.72 -34.23 4.78
C ASN A 435 -8.08 -32.75 4.53
N GLU A 436 -7.16 -31.81 4.77
CA GLU A 436 -7.33 -30.40 4.42
C GLU A 436 -6.36 -29.97 3.34
N ILE A 437 -6.80 -29.12 2.41
CA ILE A 437 -5.92 -28.56 1.37
C ILE A 437 -4.84 -27.70 2.02
N HIS A 438 -3.58 -27.96 1.66
CA HIS A 438 -2.42 -27.18 2.10
C HIS A 438 -2.65 -25.68 1.94
N ARG A 439 -2.36 -24.90 2.99
CA ARG A 439 -2.58 -23.44 3.00
C ARG A 439 -1.94 -22.72 1.81
N HIS A 440 -0.77 -23.16 1.36
CA HIS A 440 -0.03 -22.55 0.24
C HIS A 440 -0.64 -22.89 -1.14
N HIS A 441 -1.54 -23.87 -1.23
CA HIS A 441 -2.32 -24.18 -2.43
C HIS A 441 -3.69 -23.50 -2.45
N ARG A 442 -4.12 -22.89 -1.34
CA ARG A 442 -5.37 -22.15 -1.26
C ARG A 442 -5.27 -20.79 -1.96
N ARG A 443 -6.34 -20.38 -2.62
CA ARG A 443 -6.46 -19.13 -3.39
C ARG A 443 -7.80 -18.45 -3.08
N GLY A 444 -7.87 -17.14 -3.32
CA GLY A 444 -9.11 -16.36 -3.29
C GLY A 444 -9.68 -16.12 -4.69
N PHE A 445 -10.72 -15.27 -4.75
CA PHE A 445 -11.46 -14.95 -5.97
C PHE A 445 -10.62 -14.36 -7.12
N LEU A 446 -9.48 -13.74 -6.84
CA LEU A 446 -8.58 -13.24 -7.88
C LEU A 446 -8.17 -14.33 -8.89
N THR A 447 -8.10 -15.60 -8.47
CA THR A 447 -7.74 -16.73 -9.34
C THR A 447 -8.81 -17.02 -10.40
N PRO A 448 -10.06 -17.37 -10.05
CA PRO A 448 -11.12 -17.55 -11.06
C PRO A 448 -11.42 -16.27 -11.85
N LEU A 449 -11.29 -15.09 -11.23
CA LEU A 449 -11.44 -13.81 -11.92
C LEU A 449 -10.39 -13.65 -13.05
N SER A 450 -9.11 -13.81 -12.73
CA SER A 450 -8.02 -13.67 -13.71
C SER A 450 -8.11 -14.73 -14.81
N ALA A 451 -8.47 -15.97 -14.44
CA ALA A 451 -8.64 -17.06 -15.40
C ALA A 451 -9.75 -16.76 -16.42
N THR A 452 -10.89 -16.24 -15.96
CA THR A 452 -12.02 -15.88 -16.82
C THR A 452 -11.65 -14.71 -17.74
N LEU A 453 -11.06 -13.65 -17.18
CA LEU A 453 -10.71 -12.45 -17.95
C LEU A 453 -9.58 -12.67 -18.94
N SER A 454 -8.64 -13.58 -18.66
CA SER A 454 -7.56 -13.94 -19.60
C SER A 454 -8.05 -14.58 -20.91
N ARG A 455 -9.30 -15.04 -20.95
CA ARG A 455 -9.94 -15.59 -22.16
C ARG A 455 -10.63 -14.51 -23.01
N MET A 456 -10.75 -13.29 -22.49
CA MET A 456 -11.35 -12.18 -23.22
C MET A 456 -10.36 -11.59 -24.23
N GLN A 457 -10.88 -11.06 -25.34
CA GLN A 457 -10.08 -10.36 -26.36
C GLN A 457 -9.71 -8.94 -25.90
N ALA A 458 -8.97 -8.86 -24.79
CA ALA A 458 -8.50 -7.62 -24.18
C ALA A 458 -7.20 -7.86 -23.39
N THR A 459 -6.30 -6.88 -23.37
CA THR A 459 -5.12 -6.93 -22.49
C THR A 459 -5.59 -6.84 -21.03
N LEU A 460 -5.21 -7.81 -20.20
CA LEU A 460 -5.57 -7.82 -18.77
C LEU A 460 -4.45 -7.19 -17.95
N VAL A 461 -4.75 -6.12 -17.21
CA VAL A 461 -3.83 -5.43 -16.31
C VAL A 461 -4.31 -5.60 -14.87
N ILE A 462 -3.53 -6.30 -14.06
CA ILE A 462 -3.83 -6.56 -12.65
C ILE A 462 -2.96 -5.65 -11.80
N LEU A 463 -3.57 -4.68 -11.12
CA LEU A 463 -2.89 -3.76 -10.21
C LEU A 463 -3.03 -4.30 -8.79
N GLY A 464 -1.91 -4.69 -8.20
CA GLY A 464 -1.84 -5.15 -6.82
C GLY A 464 -1.02 -4.20 -5.98
N THR A 465 -1.46 -3.94 -4.75
CA THR A 465 -0.57 -3.39 -3.72
C THR A 465 0.21 -4.54 -3.10
N ALA A 466 1.45 -4.73 -3.54
CA ALA A 466 2.45 -5.43 -2.75
C ALA A 466 3.74 -4.63 -2.82
N ILE A 467 4.46 -4.59 -1.70
CA ILE A 467 5.83 -4.06 -1.60
C ILE A 467 5.85 -2.54 -1.67
N SER A 468 6.48 -1.89 -0.68
CA SER A 468 6.56 -0.43 -0.57
C SER A 468 7.85 0.15 -1.20
N LEU A 469 7.79 1.41 -1.69
CA LEU A 469 8.52 2.01 -2.85
C LEU A 469 10.01 1.68 -3.05
N GLN A 470 10.39 1.43 -4.32
CA GLN A 470 11.69 1.82 -4.92
C GLN A 470 11.49 3.07 -5.80
N ASP A 471 12.41 4.03 -5.64
CA ASP A 471 12.87 5.04 -6.62
C ASP A 471 11.84 5.84 -7.45
N VAL A 472 10.79 6.34 -6.81
CA VAL A 472 10.36 7.69 -7.15
C VAL A 472 11.40 8.60 -6.48
N ASP A 473 12.35 9.13 -7.28
CA ASP A 473 13.14 10.31 -6.91
C ASP A 473 12.25 11.19 -6.07
N ARG A 474 12.70 11.70 -4.91
CA ARG A 474 11.91 12.60 -4.05
C ARG A 474 11.24 13.66 -4.93
N VAL A 475 10.02 13.38 -5.43
CA VAL A 475 9.29 14.33 -6.24
C VAL A 475 8.84 15.29 -5.17
N THR A 476 9.54 16.41 -5.12
CA THR A 476 9.29 17.43 -4.12
C THR A 476 7.80 17.72 -4.20
N ILE A 477 7.10 17.64 -3.09
CA ILE A 477 5.66 17.97 -3.00
C ILE A 477 5.36 19.30 -3.68
N ASN A 478 6.31 20.24 -3.63
CA ASN A 478 6.24 21.49 -4.35
C ASN A 478 6.05 21.31 -5.85
N LYS A 479 6.74 20.35 -6.51
CA LYS A 479 6.55 20.05 -7.94
C LYS A 479 5.10 19.61 -8.19
N ILE A 480 4.63 18.56 -7.51
CA ILE A 480 3.27 18.04 -7.67
C ILE A 480 2.22 19.13 -7.39
N LEU A 481 2.33 19.84 -6.26
CA LEU A 481 1.40 20.91 -5.93
C LEU A 481 1.46 22.05 -6.94
N SER A 482 2.66 22.48 -7.37
CA SER A 482 2.81 23.54 -8.37
C SER A 482 2.23 23.16 -9.72
N ASP A 483 2.19 21.87 -10.06
CA ASP A 483 1.57 21.39 -11.30
C ASP A 483 0.05 21.38 -11.23
N LEU A 484 -0.52 21.12 -10.04
CA LEU A 484 -1.96 21.00 -9.82
C LEU A 484 -2.65 22.31 -9.46
N VAL A 485 -2.04 23.12 -8.61
CA VAL A 485 -2.61 24.35 -8.05
C VAL A 485 -1.63 25.51 -8.15
N ASP A 486 -2.13 26.74 -8.06
CA ASP A 486 -1.27 27.92 -8.11
C ASP A 486 -0.57 28.11 -6.76
N MET A 487 0.73 27.79 -6.72
CA MET A 487 1.60 27.95 -5.56
C MET A 487 2.36 29.29 -5.54
N SER A 488 2.08 30.21 -6.47
CA SER A 488 2.76 31.51 -6.53
C SER A 488 2.58 32.30 -5.23
N GLY A 489 3.69 32.83 -4.71
CA GLY A 489 3.73 33.60 -3.45
C GLY A 489 3.58 32.76 -2.18
N CYS A 490 3.63 31.42 -2.27
CA CYS A 490 3.54 30.53 -1.11
C CYS A 490 4.76 29.62 -0.95
N GLU A 491 5.11 29.30 0.29
CA GLU A 491 6.17 28.33 0.61
C GLU A 491 5.74 27.35 1.70
N ILE A 492 6.02 26.07 1.50
CA ILE A 492 5.91 25.06 2.56
C ILE A 492 7.22 25.05 3.37
N PRO A 493 7.19 25.32 4.69
CA PRO A 493 8.39 25.32 5.53
C PRO A 493 9.21 24.02 5.41
N PRO A 494 10.56 24.07 5.42
CA PRO A 494 11.41 22.89 5.24
C PRO A 494 11.10 21.74 6.20
N SER A 495 10.73 22.03 7.45
CA SER A 495 10.35 21.04 8.45
C SER A 495 9.08 20.27 8.07
N LYS A 496 8.01 20.97 7.66
CA LYS A 496 6.76 20.37 7.16
C LYS A 496 6.99 19.63 5.85
N ARG A 497 7.82 20.19 4.95
CA ARG A 497 8.22 19.56 3.68
C ARG A 497 8.92 18.22 3.91
N ARG A 498 9.80 18.13 4.92
CA ARG A 498 10.44 16.87 5.31
C ARG A 498 9.42 15.84 5.81
N LYS A 499 8.47 16.24 6.67
CA LYS A 499 7.42 15.32 7.16
C LYS A 499 6.56 14.76 6.05
N LEU A 500 6.23 15.59 5.07
CA LEU A 500 5.45 15.18 3.92
C LEU A 500 6.29 14.48 2.84
N SER A 501 7.63 14.45 2.95
CA SER A 501 8.46 13.76 1.97
C SER A 501 8.18 12.25 1.99
N GLY A 502 7.89 11.67 0.82
CA GLY A 502 7.54 10.26 0.70
C GLY A 502 6.43 10.03 -0.31
N ARG A 503 5.16 10.19 0.12
CA ARG A 503 4.01 9.70 -0.66
C ARG A 503 3.30 10.80 -1.45
N PRO A 504 3.06 10.60 -2.76
CA PRO A 504 2.25 11.52 -3.57
C PRO A 504 0.86 11.78 -3.01
N GLN A 505 0.27 10.82 -2.30
CA GLN A 505 -1.05 10.94 -1.67
C GLN A 505 -1.16 12.12 -0.69
N PHE A 506 -0.05 12.54 -0.07
CA PHE A 506 -0.05 13.71 0.81
C PHE A 506 -0.30 15.01 0.03
N SER A 507 0.20 15.10 -1.21
CA SER A 507 -0.07 16.24 -2.09
C SER A 507 -1.54 16.25 -2.53
N LEU A 508 -2.11 15.08 -2.79
CA LEU A 508 -3.53 14.96 -3.16
C LEU A 508 -4.45 15.34 -1.99
N GLY A 509 -4.13 14.88 -0.78
CA GLY A 509 -4.87 15.26 0.43
C GLY A 509 -4.84 16.78 0.67
N ILE A 510 -3.69 17.43 0.43
CA ILE A 510 -3.60 18.91 0.49
C ILE A 510 -4.55 19.55 -0.52
N VAL A 511 -4.61 19.09 -1.76
CA VAL A 511 -5.49 19.68 -2.78
C VAL A 511 -6.98 19.42 -2.45
N ASN A 512 -7.33 18.24 -1.95
CA ASN A 512 -8.69 17.94 -1.49
C ASN A 512 -9.11 18.86 -0.34
N LEU A 513 -8.21 19.08 0.63
CA LEU A 513 -8.46 20.01 1.73
C LEU A 513 -8.56 21.46 1.24
N LEU A 514 -7.66 21.92 0.35
CA LEU A 514 -7.75 23.26 -0.24
C LEU A 514 -9.11 23.48 -0.90
N PHE A 515 -9.59 22.48 -1.64
CA PHE A 515 -10.89 22.51 -2.29
C PHE A 515 -12.07 22.51 -1.32
N ALA A 516 -11.95 21.83 -0.18
CA ALA A 516 -12.97 21.79 0.86
C ALA A 516 -13.01 23.06 1.73
N THR A 517 -11.91 23.82 1.82
CA THR A 517 -11.78 24.87 2.84
C THR A 517 -12.56 26.15 2.49
N GLY A 518 -12.87 26.41 1.21
CA GLY A 518 -13.89 27.37 0.74
C GLY A 518 -13.86 28.82 1.25
N SER A 519 -12.88 29.22 2.05
CA SER A 519 -12.85 30.51 2.76
C SER A 519 -11.87 31.47 2.11
N ILE A 520 -12.37 32.67 1.81
CA ILE A 520 -11.65 33.74 1.09
C ILE A 520 -11.05 34.77 2.08
N GLN A 521 -11.26 34.60 3.40
CA GLN A 521 -10.87 35.65 4.38
C GLN A 521 -9.41 35.58 4.85
N ASP A 522 -8.73 34.46 4.66
CA ASP A 522 -7.33 34.29 5.06
C ASP A 522 -6.35 34.53 3.89
N SER A 523 -5.11 34.89 4.21
CA SER A 523 -4.05 34.98 3.21
C SER A 523 -3.79 33.62 2.55
N LYS A 524 -3.38 33.63 1.28
CA LYS A 524 -3.04 32.40 0.53
C LYS A 524 -2.04 31.52 1.29
N GLN A 525 -1.02 32.12 1.92
CA GLN A 525 -0.04 31.40 2.74
C GLN A 525 -0.68 30.77 4.00
N ASN A 526 -1.55 31.49 4.71
CA ASN A 526 -2.20 30.97 5.92
C ASN A 526 -3.11 29.78 5.60
N ILE A 527 -3.85 29.84 4.48
CA ILE A 527 -4.70 28.74 4.00
C ILE A 527 -3.83 27.50 3.71
N LEU A 528 -2.72 27.67 3.00
CA LEU A 528 -1.78 26.58 2.72
C LEU A 528 -1.20 25.98 4.02
N GLU A 529 -0.75 26.82 4.95
CA GLU A 529 -0.14 26.36 6.19
C GLU A 529 -1.09 25.57 7.08
N SER A 530 -2.34 26.05 7.19
CA SER A 530 -3.43 25.39 7.91
C SER A 530 -3.81 24.07 7.25
N THR A 531 -3.90 24.06 5.92
CA THR A 531 -4.22 22.85 5.14
C THR A 531 -3.14 21.79 5.27
N VAL A 532 -1.86 22.19 5.14
CA VAL A 532 -0.72 21.29 5.36
C VAL A 532 -0.72 20.72 6.77
N ALA A 533 -1.01 21.54 7.79
CA ALA A 533 -1.08 21.07 9.17
C ALA A 533 -2.22 20.05 9.36
N LYS A 534 -3.41 20.33 8.84
CA LYS A 534 -4.55 19.40 8.86
C LYS A 534 -4.22 18.08 8.17
N GLN A 535 -3.55 18.12 7.01
CA GLN A 535 -3.15 16.90 6.31
C GLN A 535 -2.16 16.06 7.12
N ILE A 536 -1.16 16.70 7.75
CA ILE A 536 -0.19 16.00 8.60
C ILE A 536 -0.91 15.32 9.76
N GLU A 537 -1.80 16.02 10.47
CA GLU A 537 -2.52 15.44 11.61
C GLU A 537 -3.50 14.34 11.21
N GLY A 538 -4.19 14.48 10.07
CA GLY A 538 -5.05 13.42 9.52
C GLY A 538 -4.26 12.15 9.24
N VAL A 539 -3.12 12.28 8.55
CA VAL A 539 -2.23 11.14 8.27
C VAL A 539 -1.66 10.54 9.56
N LYS A 540 -1.29 11.37 10.54
CA LYS A 540 -0.84 10.88 11.85
C LYS A 540 -1.91 10.03 12.53
N HIS A 541 -3.17 10.49 12.52
CA HIS A 541 -4.28 9.77 13.12
C HIS A 541 -4.42 8.36 12.51
N ASP A 542 -4.47 8.27 11.17
CA ASP A 542 -4.56 6.99 10.46
C ASP A 542 -3.38 6.07 10.77
N LEU A 543 -2.15 6.61 10.78
CA LEU A 543 -0.95 5.85 11.10
C LEU A 543 -0.97 5.35 12.54
N ARG A 544 -1.41 6.17 13.51
CA ARG A 544 -1.49 5.77 14.92
C ARG A 544 -2.40 4.57 15.09
N ASP A 545 -3.57 4.56 14.45
CA ASP A 545 -4.49 3.44 14.53
C ASP A 545 -3.91 2.16 13.93
N ARG A 546 -3.17 2.27 12.82
CA ARG A 546 -2.45 1.14 12.23
C ARG A 546 -1.35 0.59 13.14
N VAL A 547 -0.55 1.46 13.76
CA VAL A 547 0.51 1.07 14.71
C VAL A 547 -0.11 0.43 15.95
N ARG A 548 -1.15 1.02 16.54
CA ARG A 548 -1.87 0.46 17.69
C ARG A 548 -2.43 -0.92 17.40
N ASN A 549 -3.00 -1.14 16.21
CA ASN A 549 -3.51 -2.44 15.81
C ASN A 549 -2.39 -3.48 15.78
N ILE A 550 -1.23 -3.16 15.18
CA ILE A 550 -0.07 -4.05 15.17
C ILE A 550 0.40 -4.35 16.60
N LEU A 551 0.59 -3.31 17.41
CA LEU A 551 1.06 -3.47 18.79
C LEU A 551 0.05 -4.27 19.63
N ALA A 552 -1.25 -4.10 19.42
CA ALA A 552 -2.29 -4.85 20.14
C ALA A 552 -2.29 -6.35 19.75
N SER A 553 -2.00 -6.66 18.49
CA SER A 553 -1.89 -8.05 18.01
C SER A 553 -0.56 -8.74 18.35
N ASP A 554 0.46 -7.97 18.77
CA ASP A 554 1.79 -8.48 19.07
C ASP A 554 1.87 -9.18 20.43
N GLN A 555 1.61 -10.50 20.43
CA GLN A 555 1.65 -11.35 21.62
C GLN A 555 3.08 -11.74 22.02
N THR A 556 4.01 -11.84 21.06
CA THR A 556 5.41 -12.27 21.29
C THR A 556 6.33 -11.12 21.64
N GLY A 557 5.93 -9.88 21.35
CA GLY A 557 6.76 -8.68 21.51
C GLY A 557 7.76 -8.48 20.37
N GLU A 558 7.77 -9.37 19.37
CA GLU A 558 8.70 -9.32 18.25
C GLU A 558 8.43 -8.12 17.33
N ALA A 559 7.15 -7.80 17.10
CA ALA A 559 6.78 -6.68 16.27
C ALA A 559 7.17 -5.35 16.94
N SER A 560 6.87 -5.22 18.23
CA SER A 560 7.27 -4.08 19.05
C SER A 560 8.79 -3.91 19.07
N ARG A 561 9.55 -4.99 19.31
CA ARG A 561 11.02 -4.93 19.35
C ARG A 561 11.60 -4.54 17.99
N LEU A 562 11.04 -5.06 16.89
CA LEU A 562 11.50 -4.66 15.56
C LEU A 562 11.20 -3.19 15.28
N LEU A 563 10.01 -2.69 15.60
CA LEU A 563 9.67 -1.27 15.46
C LEU A 563 10.62 -0.39 16.28
N CYS A 564 10.92 -0.77 17.54
CA CYS A 564 11.92 -0.08 18.36
C CYS A 564 13.28 -0.01 17.67
N ARG A 565 13.76 -1.15 17.13
CA ARG A 565 15.03 -1.23 16.39
C ARG A 565 15.01 -0.37 15.13
N MET A 566 13.90 -0.35 14.39
CA MET A 566 13.73 0.45 13.17
C MET A 566 13.73 1.96 13.45
N VAL A 567 13.04 2.41 14.51
CA VAL A 567 13.07 3.82 14.90
C VAL A 567 14.46 4.25 15.34
N LEU A 568 15.12 3.46 16.19
CA LEU A 568 16.50 3.72 16.60
C LEU A 568 17.43 3.73 15.39
N ALA A 569 17.32 2.75 14.50
CA ALA A 569 18.08 2.71 13.25
C ALA A 569 17.88 3.95 12.37
N TYR A 570 16.63 4.43 12.25
CA TYR A 570 16.33 5.67 11.54
C TYR A 570 17.02 6.86 12.20
N GLN A 571 16.89 7.02 13.52
CA GLN A 571 17.53 8.10 14.26
C GLN A 571 19.06 8.02 14.19
N PHE A 572 19.62 6.80 14.14
CA PHE A 572 21.06 6.54 14.21
C PHE A 572 21.78 6.62 12.86
N GLN A 573 21.09 6.32 11.75
CA GLN A 573 21.69 6.30 10.40
C GLN A 573 20.80 6.86 9.27
N ASP A 574 19.80 7.68 9.57
CA ASP A 574 18.88 8.33 8.61
C ASP A 574 18.29 7.31 7.61
N ALA A 575 17.71 6.23 8.16
CA ALA A 575 16.98 5.18 7.43
C ALA A 575 17.80 4.21 6.54
N LYS A 576 19.13 4.18 6.68
CA LYS A 576 20.00 3.34 5.82
C LYS A 576 20.06 1.86 6.20
N ILE A 577 19.39 1.46 7.28
CA ILE A 577 19.43 0.10 7.82
C ILE A 577 18.19 -0.66 7.38
N SER A 578 18.44 -1.82 6.79
CA SER A 578 17.44 -2.75 6.27
C SER A 578 17.28 -3.91 7.24
N PHE A 579 16.07 -4.46 7.39
CA PHE A 579 15.77 -5.57 8.30
C PHE A 579 15.21 -6.78 7.54
N SER A 580 15.77 -7.99 7.72
CA SER A 580 15.33 -9.18 6.98
C SER A 580 13.86 -9.51 7.20
N SER A 581 13.10 -9.67 6.11
CA SER A 581 11.64 -9.87 6.11
C SER A 581 11.25 -11.33 6.30
N SER A 582 11.62 -11.97 7.43
CA SER A 582 11.34 -13.41 7.54
C SER A 582 9.85 -13.74 7.65
N GLN A 583 8.96 -12.92 8.27
CA GLN A 583 7.51 -13.23 8.39
C GLN A 583 6.53 -12.04 8.60
N GLN A 584 6.82 -10.79 8.21
CA GLN A 584 6.04 -9.63 8.69
C GLN A 584 5.34 -8.80 7.60
N GLY A 585 4.36 -9.41 6.91
CA GLY A 585 3.50 -8.73 5.92
C GLY A 585 2.75 -7.51 6.48
N ASP A 586 2.37 -7.56 7.75
CA ASP A 586 1.57 -6.53 8.40
C ASP A 586 2.22 -5.14 8.38
N PHE A 587 3.55 -5.03 8.50
CA PHE A 587 4.21 -3.71 8.48
C PHE A 587 4.14 -3.03 7.11
N VAL A 588 4.10 -3.83 6.04
CA VAL A 588 4.05 -3.34 4.67
C VAL A 588 2.61 -3.02 4.30
N ASP A 589 1.67 -3.91 4.67
CA ASP A 589 0.24 -3.74 4.41
C ASP A 589 -0.35 -2.55 5.18
N ARG A 590 0.15 -2.31 6.40
CA ARG A 590 -0.17 -1.12 7.19
C ARG A 590 0.58 0.12 6.74
N ALA A 591 1.46 -0.01 5.76
CA ALA A 591 2.26 1.07 5.20
C ALA A 591 3.14 1.76 6.26
N LEU A 592 3.79 0.99 7.12
CA LEU A 592 4.83 1.48 8.03
C LEU A 592 6.23 1.30 7.44
N CYS A 593 6.44 0.23 6.68
CA CYS A 593 7.74 -0.13 6.13
C CYS A 593 7.69 -0.27 4.59
N ARG A 594 8.88 -0.16 3.99
CA ARG A 594 9.18 -0.46 2.58
C ARG A 594 9.86 -1.80 2.46
N LEU A 595 9.67 -2.50 1.34
CA LEU A 595 10.40 -3.72 1.06
C LEU A 595 11.38 -3.46 -0.09
N ARG A 596 12.65 -3.82 0.09
CA ARG A 596 13.63 -3.84 -1.02
C ARG A 596 14.20 -5.23 -1.17
N VAL A 597 14.26 -5.67 -2.43
CA VAL A 597 15.04 -6.85 -2.80
C VAL A 597 16.50 -6.41 -2.87
N LEU A 598 17.31 -6.98 -1.97
CA LEU A 598 18.76 -6.91 -1.99
C LEU A 598 19.31 -8.28 -2.41
N LEU A 599 20.60 -8.35 -2.71
CA LEU A 599 21.25 -9.58 -3.18
C LEU A 599 21.12 -10.76 -2.20
N ASP A 600 20.90 -10.48 -0.92
CA ASP A 600 20.79 -11.43 0.17
C ASP A 600 19.35 -11.70 0.64
N GLY A 601 18.35 -11.07 0.01
CA GLY A 601 16.93 -11.34 0.29
C GLY A 601 16.05 -10.10 0.26
N VAL A 602 14.87 -10.23 0.86
CA VAL A 602 13.87 -9.17 0.97
C VAL A 602 14.01 -8.49 2.33
N HIS A 603 14.14 -7.17 2.34
CA HIS A 603 14.38 -6.39 3.56
C HIS A 603 13.37 -5.27 3.76
N LEU A 604 13.00 -5.01 5.00
CA LEU A 604 12.17 -3.91 5.48
C LEU A 604 12.99 -2.64 5.73
N PHE A 605 12.47 -1.49 5.31
CA PHE A 605 13.03 -0.17 5.54
C PHE A 605 11.96 0.78 6.08
N MET A 606 12.23 1.51 7.16
CA MET A 606 11.36 2.57 7.66
C MET A 606 12.04 3.92 7.39
N GLU A 607 11.65 4.59 6.30
CA GLU A 607 12.35 5.80 5.81
C GLU A 607 11.49 7.06 5.81
N GLU A 608 10.19 6.93 6.10
CA GLU A 608 9.24 8.05 6.03
C GLU A 608 9.25 8.81 7.37
N PRO A 609 9.68 10.08 7.41
CA PRO A 609 9.88 10.80 8.68
C PRO A 609 8.61 10.86 9.54
N LEU A 610 7.45 11.05 8.90
CA LEU A 610 6.16 11.11 9.60
C LEU A 610 5.74 9.75 10.15
N VAL A 611 6.07 8.66 9.46
CA VAL A 611 5.81 7.30 9.95
C VAL A 611 6.67 7.02 11.17
N VAL A 612 7.97 7.34 11.10
CA VAL A 612 8.90 7.16 12.22
C VAL A 612 8.44 7.95 13.44
N GLU A 613 8.03 9.21 13.24
CA GLU A 613 7.50 10.07 14.31
C GLU A 613 6.29 9.42 15.00
N VAL A 614 5.33 8.91 14.23
CA VAL A 614 4.13 8.24 14.79
C VAL A 614 4.47 6.93 15.48
N VAL A 615 5.33 6.11 14.88
CA VAL A 615 5.77 4.84 15.50
C VAL A 615 6.50 5.13 16.81
N GLU A 616 7.37 6.14 16.86
CA GLU A 616 8.06 6.56 18.07
C GLU A 616 7.08 7.00 19.16
N GLU A 617 6.10 7.86 18.83
CA GLU A 617 5.05 8.32 19.75
C GLU A 617 4.27 7.13 20.35
N GLU A 618 3.82 6.20 19.52
CA GLU A 618 3.02 5.06 19.96
C GLU A 618 3.85 4.01 20.73
N LEU A 619 5.11 3.78 20.35
CA LEU A 619 6.01 2.91 21.11
C LEU A 619 6.26 3.47 22.52
N LYS A 620 6.53 4.77 22.64
CA LYS A 620 6.68 5.45 23.95
C LYS A 620 5.40 5.36 24.79
N ALA A 621 4.24 5.57 24.17
CA ALA A 621 2.95 5.47 24.85
C ALA A 621 2.64 4.04 25.31
N SER A 622 3.04 3.03 24.53
CA SER A 622 2.78 1.62 24.85
C SER A 622 3.63 1.09 26.02
N ASN A 623 4.82 1.67 26.22
CA ASN A 623 5.83 1.27 27.22
C ASN A 623 6.12 -0.26 27.24
N LYS A 624 6.01 -0.93 26.08
CA LYS A 624 6.23 -2.38 25.95
C LYS A 624 7.71 -2.78 26.04
N ASP A 625 8.62 -1.86 25.70
CA ASP A 625 10.06 -2.05 25.81
C ASP A 625 10.67 -0.87 26.60
N PRO A 626 10.89 -1.03 27.92
CA PRO A 626 11.47 0.03 28.75
C PRO A 626 12.90 0.41 28.34
N SER A 627 13.66 -0.52 27.77
CA SER A 627 15.03 -0.27 27.31
C SER A 627 15.05 0.65 26.10
N TYR A 628 14.05 0.56 25.22
CA TYR A 628 13.91 1.45 24.06
C TYR A 628 13.82 2.93 24.45
N VAL A 629 12.98 3.28 25.43
CA VAL A 629 12.81 4.68 25.85
C VAL A 629 14.13 5.24 26.39
N GLU A 630 14.84 4.44 27.16
CA GLU A 630 16.17 4.80 27.66
C GLU A 630 17.16 4.99 26.51
N TYR A 631 17.21 4.08 25.53
CA TYR A 631 18.09 4.19 24.37
C TYR A 631 17.82 5.41 23.50
N VAL A 632 16.55 5.76 23.26
CA VAL A 632 16.17 6.98 22.51
C VAL A 632 16.62 8.24 23.27
N ASN A 633 16.36 8.29 24.57
CA ASN A 633 16.76 9.44 25.39
C ASN A 633 18.28 9.58 25.46
N GLN A 634 19.00 8.47 25.56
CA GLN A 634 20.46 8.43 25.53
C GLN A 634 20.98 8.90 24.18
N LEU A 635 20.44 8.43 23.07
CA LEU A 635 20.85 8.88 21.74
C LEU A 635 20.64 10.39 21.56
N HIS A 636 19.48 10.92 21.96
CA HIS A 636 19.23 12.36 21.90
C HIS A 636 20.21 13.16 22.79
N ARG A 637 20.53 12.68 24.00
CA ARG A 637 21.52 13.31 24.88
C ARG A 637 22.91 13.29 24.26
N ILE A 638 23.34 12.15 23.73
CA ILE A 638 24.64 11.98 23.08
C ILE A 638 24.75 12.93 21.88
N VAL A 639 23.72 13.00 21.03
CA VAL A 639 23.69 13.92 19.87
C VAL A 639 23.67 15.38 20.31
N ALA A 640 22.90 15.73 21.34
CA ALA A 640 22.86 17.09 21.87
C ALA A 640 24.20 17.54 22.46
N ASN A 641 24.88 16.65 23.21
CA ASN A 641 26.18 16.92 23.82
C ASN A 641 27.29 17.05 22.78
N LEU A 642 27.26 16.25 21.70
CA LEU A 642 28.30 16.22 20.68
C LEU A 642 28.08 17.23 19.53
N GLY A 643 26.89 17.84 19.47
CA GLY A 643 26.48 18.83 18.45
C GLY A 643 25.78 18.21 17.24
N ALA A 644 24.81 18.94 16.66
CA ALA A 644 24.17 18.55 15.41
C ALA A 644 25.11 18.80 14.21
N SER A 645 25.28 17.81 13.33
CA SER A 645 26.10 17.99 12.12
C SER A 645 25.26 18.48 10.93
N SER A 646 25.81 19.44 10.18
CA SER A 646 25.19 20.07 9.00
C SER A 646 25.56 19.40 7.67
N ALA A 647 25.99 18.12 7.68
CA ALA A 647 26.58 17.47 6.48
C ALA A 647 25.82 16.23 5.98
N ALA A 648 25.95 15.94 4.68
CA ALA A 648 25.27 14.84 3.96
C ALA A 648 25.61 13.40 4.44
N LYS A 649 26.71 13.21 5.19
CA LYS A 649 27.10 11.94 5.86
C LYS A 649 26.96 12.00 7.40
N GLY A 650 26.17 12.95 7.90
CA GLY A 650 26.03 13.32 9.31
C GLY A 650 25.18 12.43 10.23
N ALA A 651 25.13 11.13 9.97
CA ALA A 651 24.44 10.19 10.85
C ALA A 651 25.05 10.19 12.26
N PRO A 652 24.25 10.13 13.35
CA PRO A 652 24.78 10.09 14.71
C PRO A 652 25.88 9.05 14.95
N LEU A 653 25.77 7.85 14.37
CA LEU A 653 26.82 6.83 14.45
C LEU A 653 28.17 7.34 13.92
N VAL A 654 28.16 8.02 12.77
CA VAL A 654 29.39 8.48 12.12
C VAL A 654 30.07 9.55 12.97
N LEU A 655 29.29 10.46 13.55
CA LEU A 655 29.80 11.44 14.51
C LEU A 655 30.44 10.75 15.71
N LEU A 656 29.77 9.73 16.25
CA LEU A 656 30.23 8.99 17.41
C LEU A 656 31.54 8.26 17.14
N VAL A 657 31.65 7.53 16.02
CA VAL A 657 32.88 6.84 15.63
C VAL A 657 34.06 7.81 15.53
N ARG A 658 33.86 8.98 14.90
CA ARG A 658 34.94 9.99 14.78
C ARG A 658 35.34 10.56 16.14
N ARG A 659 34.39 10.85 17.02
CA ARG A 659 34.66 11.32 18.39
C ARG A 659 35.36 10.26 19.24
N SER A 660 34.98 8.99 19.10
CA SER A 660 35.68 7.88 19.75
C SER A 660 37.13 7.79 19.28
N LEU A 661 37.39 7.99 17.99
CA LEU A 661 38.77 8.01 17.47
C LEU A 661 39.58 9.20 18.03
N GLN A 662 39.01 10.40 18.13
CA GLN A 662 39.68 11.57 18.74
C GLN A 662 40.12 11.36 20.19
N ARG A 663 39.47 10.48 20.95
CA ARG A 663 39.85 10.18 22.34
C ARG A 663 41.24 9.56 22.45
N PHE A 664 41.77 9.00 21.36
CA PHE A 664 43.12 8.46 21.29
C PHE A 664 44.17 9.48 20.79
N ASN A 665 43.84 10.77 20.70
CA ASN A 665 44.82 11.78 20.30
C ASN A 665 46.05 11.78 21.22
N GLY A 666 47.24 11.83 20.62
CA GLY A 666 48.53 11.77 21.30
C GLY A 666 49.03 10.36 21.60
N VAL A 667 48.19 9.32 21.41
CA VAL A 667 48.60 7.92 21.57
C VAL A 667 49.40 7.48 20.33
N ARG A 668 50.53 6.80 20.54
CA ARG A 668 51.31 6.25 19.42
C ARG A 668 50.50 5.15 18.74
N LEU A 669 50.64 5.01 17.42
CA LEU A 669 49.88 3.99 16.68
C LEU A 669 50.15 2.57 17.22
N VAL A 670 51.38 2.29 17.65
CA VAL A 670 51.76 1.01 18.26
C VAL A 670 51.13 0.73 19.63
N ASP A 671 50.63 1.76 20.31
CA ASP A 671 50.01 1.64 21.63
C ASP A 671 48.48 1.63 21.57
N LEU A 672 47.89 1.79 20.37
CA LEU A 672 46.43 1.80 20.21
C LEU A 672 45.86 0.42 20.55
N PRO A 673 44.81 0.31 21.40
CA PRO A 673 44.28 -0.98 21.85
C PRO A 673 43.85 -1.91 20.71
N PHE A 674 43.28 -1.35 19.64
CA PHE A 674 42.84 -2.11 18.46
C PHE A 674 43.96 -2.49 17.48
N LEU A 675 45.23 -2.21 17.82
CA LEU A 675 46.42 -2.57 17.04
C LEU A 675 47.44 -3.45 17.79
N GLN A 676 47.20 -3.77 19.07
CA GLN A 676 48.20 -4.42 19.95
C GLN A 676 48.68 -5.79 19.45
N ASP A 677 47.86 -6.51 18.70
CA ASP A 677 48.18 -7.86 18.20
C ASP A 677 48.71 -7.89 16.76
N VAL A 678 49.06 -6.73 16.19
CA VAL A 678 49.49 -6.61 14.79
C VAL A 678 50.93 -6.13 14.70
N VAL A 679 51.74 -6.85 13.91
CA VAL A 679 53.08 -6.40 13.55
C VAL A 679 52.96 -5.23 12.57
N LEU A 680 53.10 -4.01 13.09
CA LEU A 680 52.93 -2.78 12.33
C LEU A 680 54.17 -2.44 11.48
N PRO A 681 54.00 -1.77 10.32
CA PRO A 681 55.10 -1.24 9.54
C PRO A 681 55.95 -0.23 10.32
N ASP A 682 57.22 -0.09 9.94
CA ASP A 682 58.18 0.84 10.59
C ASP A 682 57.66 2.27 10.65
N TRP A 683 56.87 2.69 9.66
CA TRP A 683 56.29 4.03 9.61
C TRP A 683 55.30 4.32 10.74
N CYS A 684 54.71 3.29 11.36
CA CYS A 684 53.78 3.45 12.47
C CYS A 684 54.46 3.67 13.83
N VAL A 685 55.73 3.26 14.00
CA VAL A 685 56.39 3.17 15.32
C VAL A 685 56.44 4.50 16.07
N ASN A 686 56.69 5.59 15.34
CA ASN A 686 56.86 6.92 15.91
C ASN A 686 55.69 7.88 15.62
N LEU A 687 54.65 7.41 14.91
CA LEU A 687 53.49 8.24 14.63
C LEU A 687 52.50 8.19 15.79
N GLN A 688 51.91 9.34 16.08
CA GLN A 688 50.80 9.49 17.01
C GLN A 688 49.52 9.76 16.23
N LEU A 689 48.40 9.26 16.73
CA LEU A 689 47.11 9.71 16.25
C LEU A 689 46.91 11.16 16.68
N GLN A 690 46.59 12.04 15.73
CA GLN A 690 46.32 13.44 16.02
C GLN A 690 45.20 13.95 15.11
N ILE A 691 44.02 14.17 15.69
CA ILE A 691 42.82 14.68 15.01
C ILE A 691 42.24 15.78 15.91
N ASP A 692 42.78 16.98 15.81
CA ASP A 692 42.42 18.11 16.68
C ASP A 692 41.06 18.70 16.29
N ASP A 693 40.71 18.68 15.00
CA ASP A 693 39.45 19.22 14.48
C ASP A 693 38.79 18.30 13.44
N ILE A 694 37.44 18.27 13.44
CA ILE A 694 36.61 17.48 12.51
C ILE A 694 35.59 18.40 11.88
N ASN A 695 35.63 18.56 10.55
CA ASN A 695 34.66 19.39 9.85
C ASN A 695 34.53 18.98 8.38
N THR A 696 33.50 19.51 7.72
CA THR A 696 33.44 19.48 6.25
C THR A 696 34.56 20.35 5.67
N ALA A 697 34.93 20.15 4.40
CA ALA A 697 35.90 21.01 3.74
C ALA A 697 35.47 22.49 3.80
N SER A 698 34.19 22.78 3.56
CA SER A 698 33.63 24.13 3.70
C SER A 698 33.76 24.69 5.11
N GLY A 699 33.55 23.87 6.15
CA GLY A 699 33.73 24.26 7.53
C GLY A 699 35.19 24.56 7.92
N PHE A 700 36.16 23.98 7.20
CA PHE A 700 37.57 24.35 7.30
C PHE A 700 37.96 25.56 6.44
N GLY A 701 37.02 26.15 5.69
CA GLY A 701 37.23 27.34 4.86
C GLY A 701 37.54 27.07 3.38
N TYR A 702 37.51 25.81 2.92
CA TYR A 702 37.68 25.48 1.50
C TYR A 702 36.40 25.85 0.72
N LYS A 703 36.54 26.50 -0.43
CA LYS A 703 35.41 27.00 -1.24
C LYS A 703 35.13 26.09 -2.42
N GLY A 704 33.87 26.05 -2.87
CA GLY A 704 33.45 25.33 -4.09
C GLY A 704 32.17 24.53 -3.87
N SER A 705 31.83 23.70 -4.86
CA SER A 705 30.88 22.61 -4.65
C SER A 705 31.47 21.58 -3.68
N ASP A 706 30.63 20.76 -3.03
CA ASP A 706 31.06 19.78 -2.04
C ASP A 706 32.28 18.94 -2.49
N ALA A 707 32.26 18.42 -3.72
CA ALA A 707 33.37 17.64 -4.28
C ALA A 707 34.63 18.47 -4.54
N ALA A 708 34.48 19.73 -4.98
CA ALA A 708 35.61 20.62 -5.25
C ALA A 708 36.28 21.11 -3.95
N ALA A 709 35.47 21.37 -2.91
CA ALA A 709 35.97 21.70 -1.59
C ALA A 709 36.72 20.50 -0.98
N ASP A 710 36.17 19.28 -1.09
CA ASP A 710 36.85 18.05 -0.65
C ASP A 710 38.16 17.84 -1.40
N LEU A 711 38.19 18.04 -2.73
CA LEU A 711 39.42 18.00 -3.52
C LEU A 711 40.48 18.97 -3.01
N ALA A 712 40.09 20.22 -2.70
CA ALA A 712 41.02 21.23 -2.20
C ALA A 712 41.61 20.83 -0.83
N PHE A 713 40.80 20.27 0.07
CA PHE A 713 41.27 19.71 1.34
C PHE A 713 42.26 18.57 1.10
N LEU A 714 41.93 17.62 0.23
CA LEU A 714 42.78 16.48 -0.09
C LEU A 714 44.08 16.89 -0.76
N THR A 715 44.09 18.00 -1.49
CA THR A 715 45.29 18.57 -2.13
C THR A 715 46.22 19.22 -1.10
N ASP A 716 45.66 19.97 -0.16
CA ASP A 716 46.43 20.69 0.86
C ASP A 716 47.00 19.74 1.94
N CYS A 717 46.33 18.60 2.16
CA CYS A 717 46.68 17.59 3.17
C CYS A 717 46.95 18.21 4.55
N PRO A 718 46.01 18.97 5.14
CA PRO A 718 46.25 19.63 6.40
C PRO A 718 46.42 18.58 7.51
N PRO A 719 47.51 18.63 8.29
CA PRO A 719 47.68 17.71 9.42
C PRO A 719 46.69 18.06 10.54
N SER A 720 46.43 17.09 11.40
CA SER A 720 45.57 17.23 12.58
C SER A 720 44.10 17.58 12.30
N LYS A 721 43.67 17.59 11.04
CA LYS A 721 42.27 17.84 10.65
C LYS A 721 41.69 16.60 9.99
N MET A 722 40.48 16.22 10.38
CA MET A 722 39.73 15.17 9.73
C MET A 722 38.60 15.75 8.89
N LEU A 723 38.61 15.41 7.60
CA LEU A 723 37.56 15.73 6.65
C LEU A 723 36.33 14.86 6.88
N VAL A 724 35.19 15.52 7.11
CA VAL A 724 33.85 14.97 6.92
C VAL A 724 33.52 15.02 5.44
N ALA A 725 33.92 13.96 4.74
CA ALA A 725 33.76 13.82 3.29
C ALA A 725 32.29 13.95 2.88
N SER A 726 32.06 14.63 1.75
CA SER A 726 30.75 14.73 1.12
C SER A 726 30.26 13.37 0.61
N SER A 727 28.98 13.27 0.22
CA SER A 727 28.39 12.02 -0.27
C SER A 727 29.07 11.46 -1.53
N VAL A 728 29.79 12.31 -2.26
CA VAL A 728 30.48 11.98 -3.53
C VAL A 728 31.95 11.61 -3.34
N THR A 729 32.53 11.92 -2.17
CA THR A 729 33.85 11.47 -1.74
C THR A 729 33.69 10.20 -0.90
N ARG A 730 34.33 9.09 -1.28
CA ARG A 730 33.92 7.75 -0.80
C ARG A 730 34.06 7.53 0.71
N ALA A 731 35.22 7.83 1.29
CA ALA A 731 35.49 7.55 2.70
C ALA A 731 34.50 8.28 3.64
N ASP A 732 34.28 7.73 4.83
CA ASP A 732 33.48 8.37 5.88
C ASP A 732 34.32 9.31 6.75
N GLY A 733 35.64 9.33 6.60
CA GLY A 733 36.53 10.29 7.24
C GLY A 733 37.93 10.16 6.67
N ILE A 734 38.66 11.26 6.54
CA ILE A 734 40.04 11.27 6.02
C ILE A 734 40.86 12.27 6.83
N TRP A 735 42.09 11.90 7.22
CA TRP A 735 43.05 12.82 7.83
C TRP A 735 44.46 12.49 7.37
N PHE A 736 45.40 13.43 7.58
CA PHE A 736 46.80 13.27 7.21
C PHE A 736 47.70 13.38 8.43
N PHE A 737 48.78 12.60 8.45
CA PHE A 737 49.82 12.70 9.47
C PHE A 737 50.77 13.88 9.15
N PRO A 738 51.57 14.37 10.12
CA PRO A 738 52.36 15.58 9.97
C PRO A 738 53.30 15.63 8.75
N ASP A 739 53.81 14.48 8.31
CA ASP A 739 54.72 14.40 7.17
C ASP A 739 54.03 14.33 5.80
N LYS A 740 52.68 14.34 5.78
CA LYS A 740 51.79 14.26 4.60
C LYS A 740 51.99 13.04 3.70
N ARG A 741 52.89 12.11 4.05
CA ARG A 741 53.14 10.87 3.30
C ARG A 741 52.30 9.72 3.83
N TYR A 742 51.69 9.87 4.99
CA TYR A 742 50.76 8.91 5.54
C TYR A 742 49.41 9.58 5.76
N ALA A 743 48.36 8.78 5.59
CA ALA A 743 46.99 9.20 5.83
C ALA A 743 46.28 8.22 6.75
N GLY A 744 45.15 8.65 7.30
CA GLY A 744 44.19 7.75 7.89
C GLY A 744 42.81 7.95 7.28
N SER A 745 42.00 6.91 7.35
CA SER A 745 40.67 6.89 6.77
C SER A 745 39.69 6.08 7.61
N LEU A 746 38.40 6.43 7.49
CA LEU A 746 37.29 5.73 8.11
C LEU A 746 36.31 5.22 7.06
N ALA A 747 35.78 4.03 7.30
CA ALA A 747 34.78 3.38 6.49
C ALA A 747 33.78 2.66 7.39
N ILE A 748 32.55 3.17 7.47
CA ILE A 748 31.57 2.80 8.51
C ILE A 748 30.35 2.15 7.86
N LYS A 749 30.03 0.93 8.32
CA LYS A 749 28.81 0.20 7.94
C LYS A 749 28.10 -0.31 9.17
N LEU A 750 26.79 -0.09 9.18
CA LEU A 750 25.88 -0.66 10.16
C LEU A 750 24.73 -1.32 9.38
N CYS A 751 24.47 -2.58 9.71
CA CYS A 751 23.38 -3.38 9.17
C CYS A 751 22.57 -3.94 10.36
N SER A 752 21.30 -4.31 10.14
CA SER A 752 20.51 -4.92 11.21
C SER A 752 20.92 -6.36 11.52
N ASP A 753 21.55 -6.99 10.54
CA ASP A 753 22.08 -8.35 10.51
C ASP A 753 23.47 -8.29 9.83
N TYR A 754 24.09 -9.41 9.46
CA TYR A 754 25.45 -9.45 8.89
C TYR A 754 25.68 -8.46 7.74
N VAL A 755 26.87 -7.85 7.73
CA VAL A 755 27.35 -7.05 6.60
C VAL A 755 27.60 -7.98 5.40
N PRO A 756 26.90 -7.82 4.27
CA PRO A 756 27.11 -8.66 3.09
C PRO A 756 28.54 -8.54 2.56
N GLN A 757 29.12 -9.64 2.07
CA GLN A 757 30.50 -9.68 1.58
C GLN A 757 30.79 -8.63 0.49
N GLN A 758 29.80 -8.34 -0.36
CA GLN A 758 29.94 -7.29 -1.36
C GLN A 758 30.03 -5.89 -0.73
N LYS A 759 29.16 -5.57 0.24
CA LYS A 759 29.22 -4.28 0.95
C LYS A 759 30.53 -4.11 1.70
N HIS A 760 31.07 -5.20 2.26
CA HIS A 760 32.40 -5.22 2.86
C HIS A 760 33.50 -4.86 1.84
N LYS A 761 33.53 -5.49 0.66
CA LYS A 761 34.50 -5.13 -0.41
C LYS A 761 34.35 -3.69 -0.89
N GLU A 762 33.11 -3.21 -1.01
CA GLU A 762 32.82 -1.81 -1.32
C GLU A 762 33.29 -0.87 -0.20
N ASN A 763 33.26 -1.33 1.05
CA ASN A 763 33.73 -0.58 2.21
C ASN A 763 35.26 -0.50 2.24
N GLU A 764 35.96 -1.62 1.97
CA GLU A 764 37.40 -1.65 1.79
C GLU A 764 37.82 -0.66 0.72
N THR A 765 37.31 -0.79 -0.50
CA THR A 765 37.66 0.14 -1.58
C THR A 765 37.30 1.60 -1.28
N SER A 766 36.34 1.87 -0.39
CA SER A 766 35.96 3.25 -0.02
C SER A 766 36.91 3.93 0.95
N SER A 767 37.65 3.17 1.76
CA SER A 767 38.65 3.70 2.70
C SER A 767 39.97 4.05 2.01
N ASP A 768 40.18 3.66 0.75
CA ASP A 768 41.41 4.01 0.05
C ASP A 768 41.41 5.50 -0.34
N VAL A 769 42.24 6.28 0.35
CA VAL A 769 42.40 7.71 0.08
C VAL A 769 42.83 7.96 -1.37
N ARG A 770 43.62 7.04 -1.95
CA ARG A 770 44.10 7.12 -3.33
C ARG A 770 42.97 6.98 -4.35
N ALA A 771 41.86 6.32 -3.97
CA ALA A 771 40.72 5.99 -4.82
C ALA A 771 39.44 6.76 -4.46
N CYS A 772 39.53 7.85 -3.71
CA CYS A 772 38.37 8.54 -3.12
C CYS A 772 37.31 9.07 -4.10
N PHE A 773 37.66 9.23 -5.38
CA PHE A 773 36.77 9.68 -6.45
C PHE A 773 36.42 8.58 -7.49
N LEU A 774 36.86 7.33 -7.28
CA LEU A 774 36.47 6.19 -8.13
C LEU A 774 35.06 5.69 -7.81
N LYS A 775 34.51 4.82 -8.66
CA LYS A 775 33.25 4.09 -8.37
C LYS A 775 33.44 3.08 -7.25
N ALA A 776 32.33 2.51 -6.78
CA ALA A 776 32.31 1.50 -5.72
C ALA A 776 33.22 0.28 -5.98
N ASP A 777 33.47 -0.04 -7.25
CA ASP A 777 34.38 -1.11 -7.66
C ASP A 777 35.87 -0.77 -7.45
N GLY A 778 36.21 0.49 -7.13
CA GLY A 778 37.58 0.94 -6.92
C GLY A 778 38.44 0.95 -8.19
N VAL A 779 37.84 0.71 -9.37
CA VAL A 779 38.58 0.54 -10.64
C VAL A 779 38.06 1.49 -11.71
N LYS A 780 36.74 1.68 -11.82
CA LYS A 780 36.16 2.55 -12.85
C LYS A 780 36.05 3.97 -12.35
N GLY A 781 36.50 4.92 -13.17
CA GLY A 781 36.29 6.34 -12.91
C GLY A 781 34.81 6.69 -12.78
N ASN A 782 34.48 7.55 -11.83
CA ASN A 782 33.13 8.09 -11.73
C ASN A 782 32.95 9.15 -12.82
N GLN A 783 32.24 8.84 -13.91
CA GLN A 783 32.07 9.74 -15.06
C GLN A 783 31.53 11.13 -14.65
N ALA A 784 30.67 11.19 -13.62
CA ALA A 784 30.14 12.45 -13.09
C ALA A 784 31.19 13.32 -12.36
N LEU A 785 32.32 12.72 -11.96
CA LEU A 785 33.43 13.36 -11.25
C LEU A 785 34.76 13.27 -12.02
N SER A 786 34.74 12.91 -13.31
CA SER A 786 35.93 12.66 -14.12
C SER A 786 36.95 13.81 -14.06
N ASN A 787 36.48 15.06 -14.13
CA ASN A 787 37.35 16.24 -14.01
C ASN A 787 37.98 16.37 -12.61
N ILE A 788 37.25 16.04 -11.56
CA ILE A 788 37.73 16.11 -10.17
C ILE A 788 38.73 14.98 -9.91
N GLN A 789 38.46 13.79 -10.44
CA GLN A 789 39.36 12.65 -10.36
C GLN A 789 40.70 12.96 -11.06
N LEU A 790 40.66 13.43 -12.31
CA LEU A 790 41.87 13.81 -13.05
C LEU A 790 42.65 14.92 -12.34
N ALA A 791 41.94 15.90 -11.76
CA ALA A 791 42.57 16.95 -10.97
C ALA A 791 43.26 16.37 -9.73
N TYR A 792 42.63 15.43 -9.01
CA TYR A 792 43.21 14.76 -7.84
C TYR A 792 44.44 13.93 -8.18
N GLU A 793 44.39 13.16 -9.27
CA GLU A 793 45.55 12.43 -9.78
C GLU A 793 46.68 13.41 -10.15
N GLY A 794 46.33 14.55 -10.75
CA GLY A 794 47.26 15.61 -11.11
C GLY A 794 47.93 16.34 -9.94
N THR A 795 47.42 16.26 -8.71
CA THR A 795 48.09 16.86 -7.54
C THR A 795 49.33 16.08 -7.10
N GLY A 796 49.44 14.82 -7.52
CA GLY A 796 50.46 13.89 -7.03
C GLY A 796 50.23 13.41 -5.59
N THR A 797 49.19 13.88 -4.91
CA THR A 797 48.82 13.43 -3.55
C THR A 797 48.66 11.91 -3.51
N PRO A 798 47.88 11.25 -4.41
CA PRO A 798 47.69 9.80 -4.35
C PRO A 798 49.00 9.01 -4.44
N SER A 799 49.90 9.42 -5.34
CA SER A 799 51.20 8.78 -5.55
C SER A 799 52.21 9.05 -4.43
N SER A 800 52.00 10.11 -3.64
CA SER A 800 52.91 10.49 -2.55
C SER A 800 52.67 9.70 -1.25
N LEU A 801 51.50 9.07 -1.12
CA LEU A 801 51.10 8.32 0.07
C LEU A 801 51.81 6.96 0.17
N LYS A 802 52.66 6.83 1.18
CA LYS A 802 53.50 5.66 1.48
C LYS A 802 52.86 4.63 2.41
N GLY A 803 51.67 4.93 2.93
CA GLY A 803 50.88 4.02 3.76
C GLY A 803 49.63 4.71 4.29
N ILE A 804 48.57 3.94 4.52
CA ILE A 804 47.30 4.44 5.05
C ILE A 804 46.86 3.58 6.24
N LEU A 805 46.46 4.22 7.34
CA LEU A 805 45.71 3.58 8.42
C LEU A 805 44.22 3.55 8.06
N ARG A 806 43.68 2.38 7.75
CA ARG A 806 42.32 2.21 7.21
C ARG A 806 41.44 1.50 8.23
N ILE A 807 40.59 2.28 8.91
CA ILE A 807 39.72 1.77 9.97
C ILE A 807 38.32 1.49 9.42
N HIS A 808 37.95 0.22 9.41
CA HIS A 808 36.65 -0.27 8.99
C HIS A 808 35.82 -0.58 10.23
N VAL A 809 34.71 0.12 10.41
CA VAL A 809 33.77 -0.10 11.52
C VAL A 809 32.51 -0.75 10.93
N GLU A 810 32.35 -2.05 11.14
CA GLU A 810 31.36 -2.89 10.46
C GLU A 810 30.51 -3.69 11.46
N PHE A 811 29.30 -3.20 11.72
CA PHE A 811 28.37 -3.83 12.66
C PHE A 811 27.22 -4.57 11.95
N PRO A 812 26.80 -5.75 12.47
CA PRO A 812 27.32 -6.45 13.64
C PRO A 812 28.63 -7.22 13.38
N ARG A 813 28.76 -7.85 12.21
CA ARG A 813 29.97 -8.51 11.67
C ARG A 813 29.80 -8.82 10.18
N VAL A 814 30.87 -9.14 9.46
CA VAL A 814 30.80 -9.55 8.04
C VAL A 814 30.24 -10.97 7.91
N LYS A 815 29.42 -11.20 6.88
CA LYS A 815 28.87 -12.53 6.58
C LYS A 815 30.00 -13.49 6.21
N GLY A 816 30.20 -14.53 7.02
CA GLY A 816 31.33 -15.46 6.89
C GLY A 816 32.48 -15.18 7.86
N GLY A 817 32.38 -14.13 8.67
CA GLY A 817 33.38 -13.70 9.66
C GLY A 817 34.03 -12.38 9.25
N THR A 818 34.23 -11.50 10.22
CA THR A 818 34.99 -10.25 10.03
C THR A 818 36.48 -10.58 9.91
N PRO A 819 37.20 -10.01 8.94
CA PRO A 819 38.65 -10.20 8.85
C PRO A 819 39.36 -9.75 10.12
N VAL A 820 40.47 -10.42 10.45
CA VAL A 820 41.39 -9.94 11.48
C VAL A 820 42.16 -8.73 10.92
N THR A 821 42.49 -7.75 11.76
CA THR A 821 43.37 -6.63 11.39
C THR A 821 44.68 -7.16 10.77
N TYR A 822 45.10 -6.63 9.63
CA TYR A 822 46.27 -7.10 8.88
C TYR A 822 46.97 -5.97 8.10
N ILE A 823 48.17 -6.26 7.58
CA ILE A 823 48.92 -5.35 6.72
C ILE A 823 48.69 -5.72 5.25
N ASN A 824 48.12 -4.80 4.48
CA ASN A 824 47.95 -4.97 3.05
C ASN A 824 49.14 -4.34 2.31
N LYS A 825 49.97 -5.20 1.71
CA LYS A 825 51.14 -4.79 0.95
C LYS A 825 50.85 -4.77 -0.54
N ASP A 826 50.93 -3.60 -1.15
CA ASP A 826 50.79 -3.47 -2.59
C ASP A 826 51.98 -4.16 -3.28
N PRO A 827 51.73 -5.15 -4.18
CA PRO A 827 52.80 -5.96 -4.76
C PRO A 827 53.68 -5.18 -5.76
N THR A 828 53.22 -4.03 -6.26
CA THR A 828 53.90 -3.26 -7.30
C THR A 828 54.76 -2.15 -6.70
N SER A 829 54.20 -1.41 -5.76
CA SER A 829 54.81 -0.26 -5.11
C SER A 829 55.50 -0.61 -3.79
N GLY A 830 55.19 -1.77 -3.20
CA GLY A 830 55.66 -2.18 -1.87
C GLY A 830 55.05 -1.38 -0.72
N VAL A 831 54.08 -0.51 -1.00
CA VAL A 831 53.38 0.31 -0.01
C VAL A 831 52.57 -0.56 0.94
N GLU A 832 52.66 -0.28 2.24
CA GLU A 832 52.02 -1.06 3.29
C GLU A 832 50.92 -0.24 3.97
N ASP A 833 49.66 -0.64 3.75
CA ASP A 833 48.48 -0.10 4.43
C ASP A 833 48.12 -0.96 5.65
N VAL A 834 47.71 -0.31 6.74
CA VAL A 834 47.22 -0.99 7.94
C VAL A 834 45.70 -1.12 7.85
N MET A 835 45.19 -2.33 7.67
CA MET A 835 43.75 -2.62 7.56
C MET A 835 43.21 -3.02 8.93
N VAL A 836 42.43 -2.14 9.56
CA VAL A 836 41.79 -2.37 10.87
C VAL A 836 40.31 -2.68 10.68
N TYR A 837 39.82 -3.73 11.35
CA TYR A 837 38.41 -4.10 11.33
C TYR A 837 37.86 -4.14 12.75
N ILE A 838 36.80 -3.37 12.95
CA ILE A 838 36.08 -3.24 14.22
C ILE A 838 34.64 -3.73 14.01
N ASP A 839 34.22 -4.70 14.79
CA ASP A 839 32.87 -5.26 14.80
C ASP A 839 32.38 -5.49 16.25
N GLN A 840 31.22 -6.13 16.44
CA GLN A 840 30.69 -6.36 17.79
C GLN A 840 31.59 -7.18 18.71
N SER A 841 32.49 -8.01 18.18
CA SER A 841 33.36 -8.89 18.96
C SER A 841 34.57 -8.18 19.56
N ASN A 842 35.02 -7.08 18.93
CA ASN A 842 36.23 -6.36 19.36
C ASN A 842 36.01 -4.85 19.56
N MET A 843 34.78 -4.34 19.42
CA MET A 843 34.48 -2.91 19.58
C MET A 843 34.83 -2.33 20.95
N ASP A 844 35.05 -3.14 21.97
CA ASP A 844 35.54 -2.67 23.28
C ASP A 844 36.93 -2.03 23.19
N SER A 845 37.77 -2.47 22.23
CA SER A 845 39.08 -1.87 21.97
C SER A 845 38.99 -0.49 21.31
N PHE A 846 37.89 -0.20 20.62
CA PHE A 846 37.67 1.07 19.90
C PHE A 846 36.79 2.05 20.68
N PHE A 847 35.72 1.56 21.30
CA PHE A 847 34.87 2.29 22.24
C PHE A 847 35.36 2.05 23.67
N ASP A 848 36.63 2.39 23.91
CA ASP A 848 37.34 2.09 25.15
C ASP A 848 36.74 2.87 26.34
N GLU A 849 36.35 2.13 27.37
CA GLU A 849 35.81 2.66 28.63
C GLU A 849 36.91 3.09 29.61
N GLY A 850 38.17 2.71 29.36
CA GLY A 850 39.33 3.08 30.16
C GLY A 850 39.72 4.55 30.01
N ILE A 851 39.27 5.22 28.94
CA ILE A 851 39.46 6.66 28.77
C ILE A 851 38.35 7.41 29.52
N GLU A 852 38.71 8.14 30.57
CA GLU A 852 37.78 8.77 31.53
C GLU A 852 36.75 9.71 30.87
N ALA A 853 37.16 10.45 29.84
CA ALA A 853 36.27 11.33 29.09
C ALA A 853 35.15 10.53 28.41
N HIS A 854 33.89 10.84 28.77
CA HIS A 854 32.67 10.26 28.20
C HIS A 854 32.50 8.74 28.36
N ARG A 855 33.06 8.15 29.44
CA ARG A 855 32.97 6.70 29.71
C ARG A 855 31.53 6.17 29.65
N ASP A 856 30.59 6.83 30.33
CA ASP A 856 29.18 6.40 30.36
C ASP A 856 28.52 6.44 28.98
N ASP A 857 28.89 7.40 28.13
CA ASP A 857 28.36 7.51 26.77
C ASP A 857 28.83 6.33 25.90
N MET A 858 30.06 5.82 26.12
CA MET A 858 30.59 4.66 25.40
C MET A 858 29.91 3.35 25.81
N VAL A 859 29.68 3.15 27.11
CA VAL A 859 28.92 1.99 27.62
C VAL A 859 27.54 1.93 26.94
N LYS A 860 26.86 3.08 26.90
CA LYS A 860 25.52 3.24 26.34
C LYS A 860 25.50 3.06 24.82
N LEU A 861 26.48 3.63 24.12
CA LEU A 861 26.66 3.47 22.67
C LEU A 861 26.82 1.99 22.28
N LYS A 862 27.64 1.24 23.01
CA LYS A 862 27.81 -0.20 22.79
C LYS A 862 26.50 -0.97 23.01
N GLY A 863 25.75 -0.63 24.06
CA GLY A 863 24.43 -1.19 24.31
C GLY A 863 23.45 -0.93 23.16
N LEU A 864 23.43 0.30 22.65
CA LEU A 864 22.59 0.72 21.52
C LEU A 864 22.94 -0.04 20.23
N ILE A 865 24.23 -0.15 19.89
CA ILE A 865 24.70 -0.87 18.69
C ILE A 865 24.30 -2.35 18.76
N LYS A 866 24.46 -2.98 19.93
CA LYS A 866 24.02 -4.36 20.17
C LYS A 866 22.51 -4.51 20.03
N TYR A 867 21.73 -3.56 20.54
CA TYR A 867 20.26 -3.59 20.46
C TYR A 867 19.76 -3.47 19.02
N ILE A 868 20.29 -2.52 18.24
CA ILE A 868 19.90 -2.32 16.83
C ILE A 868 20.22 -3.56 15.98
N SER A 869 21.39 -4.16 16.21
CA SER A 869 21.93 -5.25 15.38
C SER A 869 21.69 -6.65 15.97
N ALA A 870 20.76 -6.79 16.92
CA ALA A 870 20.37 -8.08 17.46
C ALA A 870 19.74 -8.96 16.35
N PRO A 871 19.94 -10.28 16.33
CA PRO A 871 19.27 -11.16 15.37
C PRO A 871 17.74 -11.00 15.38
#